data_AF-A0A965V6S3-F1
#
_entry.id   AF-A0A965V6S3-F1
#
_cell.length_a   1.000
_cell.length_b   1.000
_cell.length_c   1.000
_cell.angle_alpha   90.00
_cell.angle_beta   90.00
_cell.angle_gamma   90.00
#
_symmetry.space_group_name_H-M   'P 1'
#
loop_
_entity.id
_entity.type
_entity.pdbx_description
1 polymer ?
#
loop_
_entity_poly.entity_id
_entity_poly.type
_entity_poly.pdbx_seq_one_letter_code
_entity_poly.pdbx_strand_id
1 'polypeptide(L)'
;MTPFLRSVSGTATRRCARTRARRVFRAVWRRILLSIAVALGLGVAHPAYAWQGSTASRRVGQPHKRPRFTRDTPRWTLGSSSTEVVRAQGPADFTERLVSLGYDVWHYDGSWVRLSTRDDRVIAWANNDGALAVELRPSGPVLTDATFARGSTRDDVLRLHGTPTVYAPQASAGTVLLQYGTAVVQISEPGNRVLSWSDPSGRSLKVRTAGTVAVARPIPKPVAPASLAATIVWDDASGDGYLDSGEQARITLTVKNRGSGTAYAVTPALLNIEGWDGLRVVSTDRVDSIAPGHSATIALSVVGEASLEDSRVQLLVGVHEGNGFDLEPSISLDVPTRRARAPKFVLDGIAINDQSGNGRIEPREIVEVTARVSNHGEGEGHGVQFVIAPGPGVTLTPDSKATGRIGTLRVGESRDLRFSAFSNSRASGFPVEIALHEERVRYDTTLALPLGLDRPVNELPALVVRGRKVVASAAPSLVSPVDTGIPRAPRRGNVVAAVFGAERYEHAPETPLARRDAAVFREYVRNVFGVGDDDSRLLFRTDDEVSGTELRRTFGDGGWLARRVSAETDVVVYWAGHGVTDPKTHKAYLLPNDGDPSYPAQTGYALDELYDRLAALGARSVTVFVDACFSGRARDGAAMVAGARGVVVSLENPALRAKSMSVFSAARGDQLANSWPEGQHGVFTYALLAGLRGAADANHDGTISAAELAAYIAREVPRTAARIDREQTPEFVSRDPARAVVILK
;
A
#
# COMPACT_ATOMS: atom_id res chain seq x y z
N MET A 1 -46.27 62.80 -6.86
CA MET A 1 -47.49 62.70 -7.67
C MET A 1 -48.01 61.27 -7.58
N THR A 2 -49.05 61.05 -6.77
CA THR A 2 -49.92 59.86 -6.86
C THR A 2 -51.14 60.26 -7.70
N PRO A 3 -51.76 59.34 -8.48
CA PRO A 3 -53.01 58.69 -8.04
C PRO A 3 -53.05 57.17 -8.36
N PHE A 4 -53.61 56.27 -7.52
CA PHE A 4 -55.03 55.84 -7.38
C PHE A 4 -55.56 55.03 -8.61
N LEU A 5 -56.28 53.89 -8.58
CA LEU A 5 -57.01 53.08 -7.57
C LEU A 5 -57.49 51.72 -8.17
N ARG A 6 -57.72 50.73 -7.27
CA ARG A 6 -58.82 49.70 -7.16
C ARG A 6 -59.16 48.79 -8.37
N SER A 7 -59.00 47.47 -8.25
CA SER A 7 -59.83 46.45 -7.56
C SER A 7 -61.24 46.20 -8.14
N VAL A 8 -61.45 45.05 -8.78
CA VAL A 8 -62.71 44.26 -8.67
C VAL A 8 -62.39 42.76 -8.82
N SER A 9 -62.95 42.00 -7.88
CA SER A 9 -62.99 40.54 -7.75
C SER A 9 -63.81 39.84 -8.84
N GLY A 10 -63.36 38.65 -9.27
CA GLY A 10 -64.13 37.75 -10.14
C GLY A 10 -63.83 36.29 -9.82
N THR A 11 -64.48 35.75 -8.79
CA THR A 11 -64.53 34.32 -8.46
C THR A 11 -65.27 33.53 -9.54
N ALA A 12 -64.56 33.07 -10.57
CA ALA A 12 -65.10 32.09 -11.51
C ALA A 12 -64.00 31.32 -12.28
N THR A 13 -62.97 30.77 -11.62
CA THR A 13 -62.02 29.86 -12.32
C THR A 13 -61.19 28.93 -11.42
N ARG A 14 -61.50 28.80 -10.13
CA ARG A 14 -60.67 27.99 -9.20
C ARG A 14 -60.96 26.49 -9.17
N ARG A 15 -61.92 25.98 -9.97
CA ARG A 15 -62.18 24.52 -10.09
C ARG A 15 -61.58 23.84 -11.34
N CYS A 16 -61.14 24.58 -12.35
CA CYS A 16 -60.54 23.99 -13.56
C CYS A 16 -58.99 24.03 -13.60
N ALA A 17 -58.35 24.96 -12.87
CA ALA A 17 -56.89 25.08 -12.85
C ALA A 17 -56.19 24.12 -11.86
N ARG A 18 -56.86 23.70 -10.77
CA ARG A 18 -56.30 22.76 -9.78
C ARG A 18 -56.18 21.32 -10.28
N THR A 19 -56.93 20.93 -11.30
CA THR A 19 -56.94 19.58 -11.89
C THR A 19 -55.88 19.39 -12.98
N ARG A 20 -55.49 20.45 -13.70
CA ARG A 20 -54.41 20.40 -14.71
C ARG A 20 -53.02 20.44 -14.06
N ALA A 21 -52.80 21.30 -13.05
CA ALA A 21 -51.52 21.38 -12.33
C ALA A 21 -51.20 20.07 -11.57
N ARG A 22 -52.19 19.44 -10.93
CA ARG A 22 -52.01 18.14 -10.24
C ARG A 22 -51.74 16.96 -11.19
N ARG A 23 -52.22 17.02 -12.44
CA ARG A 23 -51.93 15.99 -13.46
C ARG A 23 -50.52 16.11 -14.04
N VAL A 24 -50.03 17.34 -14.27
CA VAL A 24 -48.66 17.58 -14.72
C VAL A 24 -47.65 17.24 -13.62
N PHE A 25 -47.93 17.63 -12.36
CA PHE A 25 -47.05 17.33 -11.23
C PHE A 25 -46.96 15.81 -10.93
N ARG A 26 -48.07 15.06 -11.04
CA ARG A 26 -48.07 13.59 -10.89
C ARG A 26 -47.39 12.87 -12.07
N ALA A 27 -47.43 13.41 -13.28
CA ALA A 27 -46.77 12.83 -14.44
C ALA A 27 -45.24 13.01 -14.40
N VAL A 28 -44.77 14.16 -13.90
CA VAL A 28 -43.35 14.44 -13.68
C VAL A 28 -42.80 13.61 -12.52
N TRP A 29 -43.51 13.52 -11.40
CA TRP A 29 -43.12 12.66 -10.26
C TRP A 29 -43.12 11.16 -10.60
N ARG A 30 -44.06 10.69 -11.43
CA ARG A 30 -44.04 9.31 -11.93
C ARG A 30 -42.86 9.01 -12.84
N ARG A 31 -42.41 9.95 -13.66
CA ARG A 31 -41.20 9.78 -14.49
C ARG A 31 -39.93 9.77 -13.64
N ILE A 32 -39.86 10.61 -12.60
CA ILE A 32 -38.72 10.64 -11.68
C ILE A 32 -38.62 9.33 -10.88
N LEU A 33 -39.75 8.83 -10.35
CA LEU A 33 -39.77 7.55 -9.63
C LEU A 33 -39.47 6.35 -10.54
N LEU A 34 -39.83 6.40 -11.83
CA LEU A 34 -39.52 5.35 -12.80
C LEU A 34 -38.02 5.32 -13.17
N SER A 35 -37.37 6.49 -13.27
CA SER A 35 -35.93 6.60 -13.48
C SER A 35 -35.13 6.14 -12.25
N ILE A 36 -35.65 6.38 -11.04
CA ILE A 36 -35.04 5.91 -9.78
C ILE A 36 -35.17 4.38 -9.63
N ALA A 37 -36.31 3.79 -10.02
CA ALA A 37 -36.49 2.33 -9.96
C ALA A 37 -35.60 1.56 -10.95
N VAL A 38 -35.35 2.12 -12.14
CA VAL A 38 -34.44 1.55 -13.15
C VAL A 38 -32.96 1.69 -12.72
N ALA A 39 -32.61 2.76 -12.01
CA ALA A 39 -31.27 2.95 -11.45
C ALA A 39 -30.97 2.09 -10.21
N LEU A 40 -32.00 1.67 -9.46
CA LEU A 40 -31.87 0.89 -8.21
C LEU A 40 -32.16 -0.62 -8.35
N GLY A 41 -32.51 -1.12 -9.55
CA GLY A 41 -32.72 -2.55 -9.80
C GLY A 41 -33.89 -3.19 -9.04
N LEU A 42 -34.82 -2.41 -8.51
CA LEU A 42 -36.02 -2.92 -7.86
C LEU A 42 -37.10 -3.20 -8.93
N GLY A 43 -37.37 -4.48 -9.17
CA GLY A 43 -38.43 -4.91 -10.08
C GLY A 43 -39.80 -4.42 -9.64
N VAL A 44 -40.36 -3.45 -10.37
CA VAL A 44 -41.77 -3.08 -10.26
C VAL A 44 -42.51 -3.64 -11.47
N ALA A 45 -43.34 -4.66 -11.22
CA ALA A 45 -44.29 -5.19 -12.20
C ALA A 45 -45.19 -4.06 -12.73
N HIS A 46 -45.18 -3.83 -14.04
CA HIS A 46 -46.09 -2.89 -14.70
C HIS A 46 -47.36 -3.60 -15.19
N PRO A 47 -48.57 -3.10 -14.85
CA PRO A 47 -49.79 -3.49 -15.54
C PRO A 47 -49.85 -2.79 -16.91
N ALA A 48 -50.36 -3.52 -17.89
CA ALA A 48 -50.53 -3.11 -19.28
C ALA A 48 -51.24 -1.75 -19.41
N TYR A 49 -50.71 -0.83 -20.21
CA TYR A 49 -51.54 0.20 -20.85
C TYR A 49 -50.99 0.61 -22.23
N ALA A 50 -51.94 0.63 -23.16
CA ALA A 50 -51.79 0.76 -24.60
C ALA A 50 -51.34 2.16 -25.08
N TRP A 51 -50.58 2.15 -26.18
CA TRP A 51 -50.12 3.32 -26.93
C TRP A 51 -51.17 3.72 -27.98
N GLN A 52 -51.52 5.01 -28.05
CA GLN A 52 -52.18 5.62 -29.21
C GLN A 52 -51.17 6.55 -29.90
N GLY A 53 -50.89 6.30 -31.20
CA GLY A 53 -50.43 7.33 -32.14
C GLY A 53 -49.17 7.06 -32.98
N SER A 54 -49.27 6.19 -33.99
CA SER A 54 -48.54 6.14 -35.30
C SER A 54 -47.01 6.34 -35.33
N THR A 55 -46.19 5.42 -35.82
CA THR A 55 -46.24 4.82 -37.17
C THR A 55 -45.58 3.43 -37.23
N ALA A 56 -46.20 2.53 -38.02
CA ALA A 56 -45.68 1.24 -38.51
C ALA A 56 -45.20 0.18 -37.48
N SER A 57 -46.16 -0.46 -36.79
CA SER A 57 -45.94 -1.74 -36.08
C SER A 57 -46.38 -2.92 -36.95
N ARG A 58 -45.44 -3.75 -37.39
CA ARG A 58 -45.72 -5.11 -37.89
C ARG A 58 -46.22 -5.97 -36.72
N ARG A 59 -47.15 -6.89 -37.02
CA ARG A 59 -47.96 -7.66 -36.04
C ARG A 59 -47.14 -8.40 -34.97
N VAL A 60 -47.71 -8.35 -33.77
CA VAL A 60 -47.48 -9.15 -32.57
C VAL A 60 -47.40 -10.65 -32.89
N GLY A 61 -46.29 -11.29 -32.55
CA GLY A 61 -46.19 -12.74 -32.29
C GLY A 61 -46.31 -12.99 -30.79
N GLN A 62 -46.96 -14.09 -30.40
CA GLN A 62 -47.06 -14.57 -29.02
C GLN A 62 -45.67 -14.70 -28.36
N PRO A 63 -45.56 -14.59 -27.01
CA PRO A 63 -44.28 -14.83 -26.34
C PRO A 63 -43.90 -16.31 -26.52
N HIS A 64 -42.92 -16.57 -27.38
CA HIS A 64 -42.27 -17.87 -27.46
C HIS A 64 -41.45 -18.07 -26.18
N LYS A 65 -41.98 -18.80 -25.20
CA LYS A 65 -41.16 -19.26 -24.06
C LYS A 65 -39.98 -20.07 -24.61
N ARG A 66 -38.76 -19.60 -24.39
CA ARG A 66 -37.55 -20.35 -24.76
C ARG A 66 -37.51 -21.69 -24.01
N PRO A 67 -37.03 -22.78 -24.63
CA PRO A 67 -36.93 -24.08 -23.99
C PRO A 67 -35.99 -24.00 -22.77
N ARG A 68 -36.37 -24.68 -21.67
CA ARG A 68 -35.56 -24.72 -20.45
C ARG A 68 -34.30 -25.58 -20.67
N PHE A 69 -33.15 -25.07 -20.23
CA PHE A 69 -31.85 -25.71 -20.40
C PHE A 69 -31.76 -27.06 -19.68
N THR A 70 -31.16 -28.04 -20.33
CA THR A 70 -30.83 -29.36 -19.77
C THR A 70 -29.45 -29.34 -19.12
N ARG A 71 -29.07 -30.43 -18.43
CA ARG A 71 -27.77 -30.56 -17.76
C ARG A 71 -26.57 -30.42 -18.72
N ASP A 72 -26.74 -30.76 -19.99
CA ASP A 72 -25.69 -30.76 -21.02
C ASP A 72 -25.66 -29.48 -21.88
N THR A 73 -26.51 -28.49 -21.57
CA THR A 73 -26.49 -27.22 -22.28
C THR A 73 -25.22 -26.43 -21.92
N PRO A 74 -24.45 -25.91 -22.90
CA PRO A 74 -23.31 -25.03 -22.63
C PRO A 74 -23.73 -23.83 -21.77
N ARG A 75 -22.92 -23.49 -20.77
CA ARG A 75 -23.17 -22.37 -19.85
C ARG A 75 -22.14 -21.27 -20.06
N TRP A 76 -22.58 -20.03 -20.00
CA TRP A 76 -21.71 -18.85 -19.96
C TRP A 76 -21.59 -18.34 -18.51
N THR A 77 -20.58 -17.53 -18.25
CA THR A 77 -20.27 -17.03 -16.90
C THR A 77 -19.82 -15.57 -16.90
N LEU A 78 -19.47 -15.04 -15.72
CA LEU A 78 -18.88 -13.71 -15.59
C LEU A 78 -17.59 -13.64 -16.42
N GLY A 79 -17.45 -12.60 -17.25
CA GLY A 79 -16.32 -12.47 -18.16
C GLY A 79 -16.45 -13.28 -19.47
N SER A 80 -17.54 -14.00 -19.71
CA SER A 80 -17.81 -14.55 -21.05
C SER A 80 -18.02 -13.42 -22.07
N SER A 81 -17.62 -13.68 -23.31
CA SER A 81 -17.83 -12.79 -24.45
C SER A 81 -19.25 -12.85 -25.01
N SER A 82 -19.66 -11.83 -25.77
CA SER A 82 -20.93 -11.86 -26.50
C SER A 82 -21.09 -13.12 -27.36
N THR A 83 -20.01 -13.55 -28.00
CA THR A 83 -19.99 -14.75 -28.85
C THR A 83 -20.24 -16.02 -28.05
N GLU A 84 -19.67 -16.14 -26.84
CA GLU A 84 -19.90 -17.27 -25.96
C GLU A 84 -21.33 -17.29 -25.40
N VAL A 85 -21.90 -16.12 -25.10
CA VAL A 85 -23.30 -15.99 -24.68
C VAL A 85 -24.24 -16.44 -25.81
N VAL A 86 -24.03 -15.98 -27.04
CA VAL A 86 -24.82 -16.41 -28.21
C VAL A 86 -24.66 -17.91 -28.46
N ARG A 87 -23.46 -18.47 -28.33
CA ARG A 87 -23.22 -19.90 -28.53
C ARG A 87 -23.96 -20.76 -27.51
N ALA A 88 -23.98 -20.33 -26.26
CA ALA A 88 -24.58 -21.07 -25.15
C ALA A 88 -26.12 -20.91 -25.07
N GLN A 89 -26.65 -19.76 -25.47
CA GLN A 89 -28.07 -19.39 -25.22
C GLN A 89 -28.86 -18.98 -26.47
N GLY A 90 -28.17 -18.72 -27.59
CA GLY A 90 -28.75 -18.12 -28.78
C GLY A 90 -28.80 -16.59 -28.73
N PRO A 91 -29.26 -15.94 -29.81
CA PRO A 91 -29.35 -14.48 -29.90
C PRO A 91 -30.34 -13.92 -28.89
N ALA A 92 -30.12 -12.69 -28.44
CA ALA A 92 -31.05 -11.95 -27.56
C ALA A 92 -32.38 -11.64 -28.27
N ASP A 93 -33.46 -11.49 -27.51
CA ASP A 93 -34.76 -11.07 -28.04
C ASP A 93 -34.72 -9.61 -28.52
N PHE A 94 -34.02 -8.77 -27.75
CA PHE A 94 -33.59 -7.44 -28.16
C PHE A 94 -32.37 -6.98 -27.33
N THR A 95 -31.69 -5.97 -27.85
CA THR A 95 -30.51 -5.35 -27.21
C THR A 95 -30.75 -3.86 -27.04
N GLU A 96 -30.52 -3.36 -25.83
CA GLU A 96 -30.45 -1.94 -25.53
C GLU A 96 -28.98 -1.51 -25.50
N ARG A 97 -28.59 -0.57 -26.37
CA ARG A 97 -27.22 -0.05 -26.41
C ARG A 97 -27.09 1.15 -25.50
N LEU A 98 -26.33 1.00 -24.41
CA LEU A 98 -26.09 2.06 -23.42
C LEU A 98 -24.61 2.43 -23.42
N VAL A 99 -24.10 2.79 -24.60
CA VAL A 99 -22.69 3.14 -24.87
C VAL A 99 -22.18 4.23 -23.91
N SER A 100 -23.02 5.20 -23.55
CA SER A 100 -22.70 6.28 -22.60
C SER A 100 -22.54 5.81 -21.14
N LEU A 101 -23.09 4.63 -20.80
CA LEU A 101 -22.94 3.98 -19.50
C LEU A 101 -21.88 2.87 -19.53
N GLY A 102 -21.23 2.64 -20.68
CA GLY A 102 -20.12 1.68 -20.82
C GLY A 102 -20.54 0.22 -20.95
N TYR A 103 -21.82 -0.09 -21.18
CA TYR A 103 -22.31 -1.46 -21.36
C TYR A 103 -23.55 -1.53 -22.26
N ASP A 104 -23.79 -2.69 -22.85
CA ASP A 104 -25.04 -3.05 -23.54
C ASP A 104 -25.87 -3.99 -22.67
N VAL A 105 -27.19 -3.91 -22.77
CA VAL A 105 -28.13 -4.81 -22.08
C VAL A 105 -28.81 -5.72 -23.09
N TRP A 106 -28.64 -7.02 -22.93
CA TRP A 106 -29.24 -8.03 -23.78
C TRP A 106 -30.37 -8.72 -23.02
N HIS A 107 -31.54 -8.75 -23.63
CA HIS A 107 -32.76 -9.26 -23.00
C HIS A 107 -33.14 -10.64 -23.54
N TYR A 108 -33.56 -11.49 -22.62
CA TYR A 108 -34.02 -12.86 -22.86
C TYR A 108 -35.25 -13.11 -22.00
N ASP A 109 -36.43 -13.04 -22.60
CA ASP A 109 -37.72 -13.04 -21.90
C ASP A 109 -37.74 -11.99 -20.76
N GLY A 110 -37.99 -12.41 -19.51
CA GLY A 110 -37.96 -11.55 -18.31
C GLY A 110 -36.58 -11.38 -17.68
N SER A 111 -35.54 -11.92 -18.30
CA SER A 111 -34.15 -11.91 -17.83
C SER A 111 -33.25 -11.03 -18.69
N TRP A 112 -32.10 -10.65 -18.15
CA TRP A 112 -31.14 -9.81 -18.88
C TRP A 112 -29.69 -10.08 -18.48
N VAL A 113 -28.77 -9.76 -19.39
CA VAL A 113 -27.32 -9.77 -19.18
C VAL A 113 -26.72 -8.43 -19.64
N ARG A 114 -25.74 -7.92 -18.90
CA ARG A 114 -24.96 -6.73 -19.28
C ARG A 114 -23.60 -7.14 -19.80
N LEU A 115 -23.23 -6.60 -20.96
CA LEU A 115 -21.92 -6.76 -21.56
C LEU A 115 -21.20 -5.41 -21.62
N SER A 116 -19.98 -5.36 -21.13
CA SER A 116 -19.13 -4.17 -21.22
C SER A 116 -18.85 -3.83 -22.68
N THR A 117 -19.06 -2.57 -23.07
CA THR A 117 -18.75 -2.10 -24.42
C THR A 117 -17.25 -1.86 -24.63
N ARG A 118 -16.44 -1.96 -23.57
CA ARG A 118 -15.00 -1.69 -23.60
C ARG A 118 -14.18 -2.92 -24.02
N ASP A 119 -14.59 -4.10 -23.57
CA ASP A 119 -13.84 -5.36 -23.70
C ASP A 119 -14.70 -6.57 -24.11
N ASP A 120 -16.00 -6.35 -24.39
CA ASP A 120 -16.97 -7.38 -24.75
C ASP A 120 -17.07 -8.50 -23.72
N ARG A 121 -17.26 -8.14 -22.45
CA ARG A 121 -17.32 -9.10 -21.33
C ARG A 121 -18.61 -8.98 -20.55
N VAL A 122 -19.20 -10.12 -20.16
CA VAL A 122 -20.34 -10.17 -19.24
C VAL A 122 -19.92 -9.63 -17.88
N ILE A 123 -20.63 -8.60 -17.40
CA ILE A 123 -20.34 -7.91 -16.13
C ILE A 123 -21.47 -8.03 -15.10
N ALA A 124 -22.71 -8.29 -15.54
CA ALA A 124 -23.87 -8.43 -14.66
C ALA A 124 -24.98 -9.25 -15.32
N TRP A 125 -25.89 -9.83 -14.52
CA TRP A 125 -27.10 -10.47 -15.03
C TRP A 125 -28.23 -10.48 -14.00
N ALA A 126 -29.45 -10.70 -14.49
CA ALA A 126 -30.59 -11.12 -13.69
C ALA A 126 -31.38 -12.21 -14.42
N ASN A 127 -31.49 -13.39 -13.79
CA ASN A 127 -32.15 -14.58 -14.32
C ASN A 127 -33.53 -14.80 -13.65
N ASN A 128 -34.45 -13.86 -13.83
CA ASN A 128 -35.69 -13.77 -13.06
C ASN A 128 -36.69 -14.92 -13.36
N ASP A 129 -36.68 -15.43 -14.59
CA ASP A 129 -37.61 -16.46 -15.07
C ASP A 129 -36.90 -17.75 -15.52
N GLY A 130 -35.58 -17.83 -15.30
CA GLY A 130 -34.75 -18.98 -15.66
C GLY A 130 -34.35 -19.05 -17.13
N ALA A 131 -34.57 -17.97 -17.90
CA ALA A 131 -34.24 -17.91 -19.32
C ALA A 131 -32.74 -17.78 -19.63
N LEU A 132 -31.87 -17.58 -18.62
CA LEU A 132 -30.41 -17.50 -18.81
C LEU A 132 -29.68 -18.83 -18.58
N ALA A 133 -28.83 -19.21 -19.53
CA ALA A 133 -27.89 -20.32 -19.45
C ALA A 133 -26.60 -19.93 -18.70
N VAL A 134 -26.76 -19.23 -17.57
CA VAL A 134 -25.64 -18.76 -16.75
C VAL A 134 -25.22 -19.81 -15.71
N GLU A 135 -23.93 -19.90 -15.45
CA GLU A 135 -23.36 -20.66 -14.33
C GLU A 135 -22.11 -19.93 -13.79
N LEU A 136 -22.08 -19.61 -12.49
CA LEU A 136 -20.92 -19.08 -11.79
C LEU A 136 -20.39 -20.12 -10.81
N ARG A 137 -19.16 -20.62 -11.03
CA ARG A 137 -18.51 -21.66 -10.23
C ARG A 137 -17.46 -21.08 -9.27
N PRO A 138 -17.29 -21.66 -8.06
CA PRO A 138 -16.22 -21.29 -7.13
C PRO A 138 -14.83 -21.77 -7.61
N SER A 139 -13.77 -21.10 -7.17
CA SER A 139 -12.36 -21.42 -7.48
C SER A 139 -11.68 -22.23 -6.36
N GLY A 140 -11.11 -23.40 -6.67
CA GLY A 140 -10.25 -24.18 -5.76
C GLY A 140 -10.94 -25.16 -4.78
N PRO A 141 -10.17 -26.00 -4.05
CA PRO A 141 -10.73 -27.08 -3.21
C PRO A 141 -11.42 -26.61 -1.92
N VAL A 142 -12.23 -27.52 -1.35
CA VAL A 142 -13.28 -27.33 -0.33
C VAL A 142 -12.73 -27.07 1.08
N LEU A 143 -13.30 -26.10 1.80
CA LEU A 143 -13.28 -26.04 3.27
C LEU A 143 -14.61 -26.59 3.81
N THR A 144 -14.51 -27.27 4.96
CA THR A 144 -15.48 -28.21 5.56
C THR A 144 -16.67 -27.59 6.29
N ASP A 145 -16.90 -26.28 6.20
CA ASP A 145 -17.95 -25.60 6.99
C ASP A 145 -19.27 -25.49 6.24
N ALA A 146 -20.37 -25.91 6.89
CA ALA A 146 -21.72 -25.94 6.33
C ALA A 146 -22.43 -24.56 6.26
N THR A 147 -21.71 -23.46 6.50
CA THR A 147 -22.27 -22.10 6.67
C THR A 147 -21.23 -21.00 6.39
N PHE A 148 -21.65 -19.80 5.95
CA PHE A 148 -20.77 -18.62 5.77
C PHE A 148 -21.02 -17.49 6.80
N ALA A 149 -20.07 -16.58 7.01
CA ALA A 149 -20.19 -15.44 7.94
C ALA A 149 -19.66 -14.13 7.33
N ARG A 150 -19.74 -13.01 8.07
CA ARG A 150 -19.07 -11.76 7.68
C ARG A 150 -17.56 -12.03 7.53
N GLY A 151 -16.96 -11.60 6.43
CA GLY A 151 -15.57 -11.90 6.09
C GLY A 151 -15.35 -13.23 5.35
N SER A 152 -16.37 -14.08 5.17
CA SER A 152 -16.29 -15.23 4.25
C SER A 152 -16.12 -14.78 2.81
N THR A 153 -15.61 -15.65 1.94
CA THR A 153 -15.38 -15.32 0.54
C THR A 153 -16.64 -15.49 -0.32
N ARG A 154 -16.66 -14.87 -1.51
CA ARG A 154 -17.72 -15.14 -2.51
C ARG A 154 -17.81 -16.62 -2.86
N ASP A 155 -16.67 -17.32 -2.91
CA ASP A 155 -16.62 -18.74 -3.26
C ASP A 155 -17.26 -19.62 -2.17
N ASP A 156 -17.19 -19.20 -0.90
CA ASP A 156 -17.92 -19.86 0.18
C ASP A 156 -19.43 -19.73 0.00
N VAL A 157 -19.91 -18.56 -0.42
CA VAL A 157 -21.33 -18.32 -0.72
C VAL A 157 -21.78 -19.13 -1.94
N LEU A 158 -20.98 -19.15 -3.01
CA LEU A 158 -21.26 -19.91 -4.23
C LEU A 158 -21.26 -21.42 -3.99
N ARG A 159 -20.39 -21.94 -3.11
CA ARG A 159 -20.39 -23.36 -2.74
C ARG A 159 -21.67 -23.77 -2.00
N LEU A 160 -22.21 -22.88 -1.16
CA LEU A 160 -23.40 -23.17 -0.35
C LEU A 160 -24.71 -23.00 -1.14
N HIS A 161 -24.75 -22.02 -2.06
CA HIS A 161 -25.98 -21.55 -2.69
C HIS A 161 -26.00 -21.65 -4.22
N GLY A 162 -24.87 -21.97 -4.85
CA GLY A 162 -24.74 -22.05 -6.30
C GLY A 162 -24.75 -20.67 -6.98
N THR A 163 -25.12 -20.66 -8.27
CA THR A 163 -25.16 -19.43 -9.08
C THR A 163 -26.30 -18.51 -8.61
N PRO A 164 -26.03 -17.22 -8.34
CA PRO A 164 -27.06 -16.29 -7.90
C PRO A 164 -28.05 -15.96 -9.03
N THR A 165 -29.30 -15.69 -8.64
CA THR A 165 -30.36 -15.20 -9.53
C THR A 165 -29.98 -13.85 -10.13
N VAL A 166 -29.39 -12.96 -9.32
CA VAL A 166 -28.89 -11.66 -9.77
C VAL A 166 -27.45 -11.51 -9.34
N TYR A 167 -26.60 -11.07 -10.27
CA TYR A 167 -25.24 -10.61 -10.00
C TYR A 167 -25.13 -9.19 -10.53
N ALA A 168 -24.97 -8.23 -9.63
CA ALA A 168 -24.97 -6.81 -9.98
C ALA A 168 -23.84 -6.07 -9.25
N PRO A 169 -22.77 -5.68 -9.97
CA PRO A 169 -21.80 -4.72 -9.49
C PRO A 169 -22.48 -3.40 -9.11
N GLN A 170 -22.12 -2.87 -7.95
CA GLN A 170 -22.54 -1.55 -7.47
C GLN A 170 -21.29 -0.67 -7.42
N ALA A 171 -20.88 -0.17 -8.59
CA ALA A 171 -19.63 0.58 -8.77
C ALA A 171 -19.51 1.81 -7.85
N SER A 172 -20.62 2.46 -7.47
CA SER A 172 -20.65 3.57 -6.50
C SER A 172 -20.46 3.13 -5.05
N ALA A 173 -20.72 1.86 -4.74
CA ALA A 173 -20.57 1.29 -3.40
C ALA A 173 -19.29 0.45 -3.23
N GLY A 174 -18.58 0.13 -4.32
CA GLY A 174 -17.41 -0.76 -4.29
C GLY A 174 -17.77 -2.20 -3.88
N THR A 175 -19.00 -2.62 -4.17
CA THR A 175 -19.54 -3.92 -3.77
C THR A 175 -20.26 -4.60 -4.92
N VAL A 176 -20.30 -5.93 -4.89
CA VAL A 176 -21.15 -6.72 -5.77
C VAL A 176 -22.28 -7.36 -4.98
N LEU A 177 -23.48 -7.28 -5.53
CA LEU A 177 -24.70 -7.84 -4.97
C LEU A 177 -24.95 -9.21 -5.59
N LEU A 178 -25.06 -10.23 -4.73
CA LEU A 178 -25.51 -11.57 -5.09
C LEU A 178 -26.91 -11.79 -4.51
N GLN A 179 -27.89 -12.08 -5.37
CA GLN A 179 -29.27 -12.34 -4.95
C GLN A 179 -29.65 -13.80 -5.12
N TYR A 180 -30.27 -14.39 -4.09
CA TYR A 180 -30.81 -15.74 -4.06
C TYR A 180 -32.29 -15.69 -3.66
N GLY A 181 -33.19 -15.63 -4.63
CA GLY A 181 -34.61 -15.38 -4.37
C GLY A 181 -34.83 -14.00 -3.75
N THR A 182 -35.34 -13.95 -2.51
CA THR A 182 -35.51 -12.69 -1.76
C THR A 182 -34.30 -12.32 -0.89
N ALA A 183 -33.33 -13.23 -0.77
CA ALA A 183 -32.13 -12.98 0.02
C ALA A 183 -31.05 -12.31 -0.82
N VAL A 184 -30.25 -11.47 -0.16
CA VAL A 184 -29.22 -10.64 -0.78
C VAL A 184 -27.95 -10.74 0.04
N VAL A 185 -26.80 -10.87 -0.63
CA VAL A 185 -25.47 -10.85 -0.02
C VAL A 185 -24.64 -9.77 -0.71
N GLN A 186 -24.03 -8.89 0.08
CA GLN A 186 -23.10 -7.87 -0.43
C GLN A 186 -21.66 -8.33 -0.22
N ILE A 187 -20.88 -8.32 -1.31
CA ILE A 187 -19.47 -8.70 -1.34
C ILE A 187 -18.63 -7.47 -1.71
N SER A 188 -17.47 -7.25 -1.07
CA SER A 188 -16.54 -6.18 -1.45
C SER A 188 -15.83 -6.46 -2.80
N GLU A 189 -15.72 -5.48 -3.69
CA GLU A 189 -15.13 -5.66 -5.03
C GLU A 189 -13.58 -5.67 -5.12
N PRO A 190 -12.79 -5.25 -4.11
CA PRO A 190 -11.37 -5.63 -4.04
C PRO A 190 -11.09 -6.80 -3.08
N GLY A 191 -11.87 -6.94 -1.99
CA GLY A 191 -11.60 -7.92 -0.93
C GLY A 191 -12.22 -9.31 -1.15
N ASN A 192 -13.15 -9.45 -2.09
CA ASN A 192 -13.94 -10.67 -2.29
C ASN A 192 -14.56 -11.22 -0.99
N ARG A 193 -14.92 -10.34 -0.03
CA ARG A 193 -15.43 -10.71 1.30
C ARG A 193 -16.89 -10.31 1.49
N VAL A 194 -17.65 -11.15 2.21
CA VAL A 194 -19.02 -10.87 2.66
C VAL A 194 -19.00 -9.70 3.65
N LEU A 195 -19.65 -8.62 3.27
CA LEU A 195 -19.80 -7.42 4.09
C LEU A 195 -21.07 -7.47 4.95
N SER A 196 -22.17 -7.87 4.32
CA SER A 196 -23.50 -7.94 4.91
C SER A 196 -24.37 -8.93 4.13
N TRP A 197 -25.47 -9.35 4.74
CA TRP A 197 -26.52 -10.10 4.06
C TRP A 197 -27.88 -9.73 4.64
N SER A 198 -28.92 -9.95 3.84
CA SER A 198 -30.31 -9.87 4.25
C SER A 198 -31.02 -11.11 3.75
N ASP A 199 -31.62 -11.89 4.65
CA ASP A 199 -32.50 -13.00 4.29
C ASP A 199 -33.86 -12.82 4.97
N PRO A 200 -34.77 -12.06 4.35
CA PRO A 200 -36.11 -11.81 4.92
C PRO A 200 -36.93 -13.09 5.12
N SER A 201 -36.61 -14.16 4.39
CA SER A 201 -37.31 -15.45 4.50
C SER A 201 -36.74 -16.37 5.57
N GLY A 202 -35.49 -16.12 5.98
CA GLY A 202 -34.71 -16.96 6.89
C GLY A 202 -34.42 -18.38 6.38
N ARG A 203 -34.71 -18.67 5.10
CA ARG A 203 -34.65 -20.03 4.52
C ARG A 203 -33.72 -20.12 3.32
N SER A 204 -33.18 -19.00 2.85
CA SER A 204 -32.42 -18.91 1.61
C SER A 204 -30.91 -18.96 1.85
N LEU A 205 -30.41 -18.44 2.98
CA LEU A 205 -28.97 -18.36 3.28
C LEU A 205 -28.54 -19.29 4.42
N LYS A 206 -27.40 -19.97 4.26
CA LYS A 206 -26.78 -20.85 5.27
C LYS A 206 -25.64 -20.09 5.95
N VAL A 207 -25.92 -19.40 7.05
CA VAL A 207 -24.97 -18.49 7.72
C VAL A 207 -24.58 -18.92 9.14
N ARG A 208 -23.32 -18.72 9.52
CA ARG A 208 -22.79 -18.92 10.89
C ARG A 208 -22.95 -17.62 11.64
N THR A 209 -24.04 -17.49 12.38
CA THR A 209 -24.30 -16.32 13.21
C THR A 209 -23.48 -16.44 14.50
N ALA A 210 -22.39 -15.68 14.63
CA ALA A 210 -21.88 -15.34 15.95
C ALA A 210 -22.91 -14.41 16.60
N GLY A 211 -23.78 -14.97 17.44
CA GLY A 211 -24.78 -14.22 18.21
C GLY A 211 -25.98 -13.75 17.38
N THR A 212 -27.11 -14.44 17.57
CA THR A 212 -28.46 -13.88 17.62
C THR A 212 -28.85 -12.87 16.53
N VAL A 213 -29.69 -13.31 15.57
CA VAL A 213 -30.61 -12.40 14.87
C VAL A 213 -31.50 -11.76 15.94
N ALA A 214 -31.23 -10.51 16.29
CA ALA A 214 -32.14 -9.70 17.06
C ALA A 214 -33.37 -9.44 16.18
N VAL A 215 -34.45 -10.19 16.41
CA VAL A 215 -35.79 -9.63 16.25
C VAL A 215 -35.75 -8.30 16.98
N ALA A 216 -36.08 -7.19 16.30
CA ALA A 216 -36.12 -5.87 16.91
C ALA A 216 -36.94 -5.97 18.22
N ARG A 217 -36.25 -5.93 19.36
CA ARG A 217 -36.93 -5.98 20.66
C ARG A 217 -37.84 -4.76 20.71
N PRO A 218 -39.13 -4.91 21.06
CA PRO A 218 -39.99 -3.75 21.25
C PRO A 218 -39.31 -2.82 22.25
N ILE A 219 -39.17 -1.55 21.87
CA ILE A 219 -38.54 -0.54 22.70
C ILE A 219 -39.38 -0.43 23.99
N PRO A 220 -38.78 -0.66 25.17
CA PRO A 220 -39.52 -0.58 26.42
C PRO A 220 -40.11 0.82 26.61
N LYS A 221 -41.38 0.89 27.03
CA LYS A 221 -42.00 2.16 27.41
C LYS A 221 -41.38 2.65 28.72
N PRO A 222 -40.84 3.88 28.77
CA PRO A 222 -40.18 4.38 29.95
C PRO A 222 -41.21 4.80 31.01
N VAL A 223 -40.85 4.59 32.28
CA VAL A 223 -41.71 4.94 33.45
C VAL A 223 -41.58 6.43 33.82
N ALA A 224 -40.51 7.09 33.37
CA ALA A 224 -40.20 8.50 33.58
C ALA A 224 -39.40 9.03 32.35
N PRO A 225 -39.32 10.34 32.11
CA PRO A 225 -38.61 10.87 30.94
C PRO A 225 -37.07 10.78 31.10
N ALA A 226 -36.39 10.46 30.00
CA ALA A 226 -34.93 10.61 29.90
C ALA A 226 -34.57 12.06 29.53
N SER A 227 -33.34 12.47 29.84
CA SER A 227 -32.79 13.76 29.41
C SER A 227 -31.33 13.57 29.04
N LEU A 228 -31.00 13.68 27.75
CA LEU A 228 -29.66 13.38 27.26
C LEU A 228 -28.79 14.64 27.21
N ALA A 229 -27.52 14.48 27.57
CA ALA A 229 -26.47 15.45 27.32
C ALA A 229 -25.26 14.72 26.74
N ALA A 230 -24.61 15.27 25.71
CA ALA A 230 -23.49 14.58 25.06
C ALA A 230 -22.28 15.48 24.88
N THR A 231 -21.10 14.86 24.85
CA THR A 231 -19.85 15.48 24.36
C THR A 231 -19.39 14.73 23.11
N ILE A 232 -18.76 15.45 22.18
CA ILE A 232 -18.35 14.93 20.87
C ILE A 232 -16.82 14.90 20.74
N VAL A 233 -16.31 13.88 20.07
CA VAL A 233 -14.92 13.77 19.63
C VAL A 233 -14.92 13.42 18.14
N TRP A 234 -14.15 14.16 17.36
CA TRP A 234 -13.87 13.89 15.94
C TRP A 234 -12.53 13.20 15.84
N ASP A 235 -12.51 12.05 15.17
CA ASP A 235 -11.32 11.24 14.94
C ASP A 235 -11.16 11.02 13.43
N ASP A 236 -10.17 11.69 12.86
CA ASP A 236 -9.80 11.59 11.46
C ASP A 236 -8.72 10.51 11.25
N ALA A 237 -8.82 9.73 10.17
CA ALA A 237 -7.97 8.55 10.00
C ALA A 237 -6.51 8.89 9.66
N SER A 238 -6.26 9.97 8.92
CA SER A 238 -4.91 10.46 8.60
C SER A 238 -4.32 11.31 9.72
N GLY A 239 -5.16 11.90 10.57
CA GLY A 239 -4.77 12.75 11.69
C GLY A 239 -4.29 14.13 11.24
N ASP A 240 -4.58 14.52 9.99
CA ASP A 240 -4.10 15.77 9.40
C ASP A 240 -5.07 16.95 9.60
N GLY A 241 -6.23 16.64 10.20
CA GLY A 241 -7.25 17.60 10.61
C GLY A 241 -8.29 17.91 9.54
N TYR A 242 -8.28 17.21 8.40
CA TYR A 242 -9.26 17.32 7.33
C TYR A 242 -9.90 15.97 7.04
N LEU A 243 -11.09 15.97 6.45
CA LEU A 243 -11.62 14.77 5.81
C LEU A 243 -11.31 14.83 4.31
N ASP A 244 -10.39 13.99 3.85
CA ASP A 244 -10.06 13.86 2.44
C ASP A 244 -11.07 12.95 1.70
N SER A 245 -11.20 13.16 0.39
CA SER A 245 -11.97 12.25 -0.47
C SER A 245 -11.38 10.83 -0.43
N GLY A 246 -12.19 9.86 -0.01
CA GLY A 246 -11.82 8.45 0.14
C GLY A 246 -11.41 8.06 1.57
N GLU A 247 -11.29 9.04 2.46
CA GLU A 247 -10.94 8.86 3.86
C GLU A 247 -12.18 8.62 4.73
N GLN A 248 -12.04 7.80 5.77
CA GLN A 248 -13.08 7.55 6.76
C GLN A 248 -12.73 8.23 8.09
N ALA A 249 -13.67 8.97 8.65
CA ALA A 249 -13.55 9.56 9.98
C ALA A 249 -14.64 9.03 10.92
N ARG A 250 -14.36 9.05 12.22
CA ARG A 250 -15.24 8.58 13.30
C ARG A 250 -15.65 9.74 14.19
N ILE A 251 -16.95 9.88 14.38
CA ILE A 251 -17.55 10.80 15.35
C ILE A 251 -17.99 9.99 16.55
N THR A 252 -17.37 10.25 17.70
CA THR A 252 -17.66 9.56 18.96
C THR A 252 -18.42 10.49 19.90
N LEU A 253 -19.59 10.06 20.36
CA LEU A 253 -20.39 10.77 21.36
C LEU A 253 -20.35 10.04 22.69
N THR A 254 -20.03 10.77 23.76
CA THR A 254 -20.26 10.29 25.14
C THR A 254 -21.58 10.87 25.63
N VAL A 255 -22.62 10.04 25.70
CA VAL A 255 -24.00 10.43 26.05
C VAL A 255 -24.25 10.11 27.52
N LYS A 256 -24.64 11.13 28.29
CA LYS A 256 -25.06 11.03 29.69
C LYS A 256 -26.56 11.24 29.83
N ASN A 257 -27.24 10.33 30.52
CA ASN A 257 -28.64 10.50 30.88
C ASN A 257 -28.76 11.25 32.22
N ARG A 258 -29.26 12.48 32.18
CA ARG A 258 -29.55 13.35 33.35
C ARG A 258 -31.01 13.31 33.78
N GLY A 259 -31.87 12.59 33.05
CA GLY A 259 -33.28 12.43 33.37
C GLY A 259 -33.51 11.42 34.49
N SER A 260 -34.76 11.31 34.94
CA SER A 260 -35.17 10.35 35.96
C SER A 260 -35.59 8.98 35.40
N GLY A 261 -35.77 8.87 34.07
CA GLY A 261 -36.07 7.62 33.38
C GLY A 261 -34.94 7.09 32.51
N THR A 262 -34.96 5.79 32.25
CA THR A 262 -34.00 5.10 31.37
C THR A 262 -34.21 5.50 29.91
N ALA A 263 -33.12 5.90 29.23
CA ALA A 263 -33.12 6.08 27.79
C ALA A 263 -32.95 4.72 27.12
N TYR A 264 -33.74 4.41 26.09
CA TYR A 264 -33.65 3.15 25.36
C TYR A 264 -33.23 3.39 23.92
N ALA A 265 -32.63 2.37 23.30
CA ALA A 265 -32.42 2.32 21.87
C ALA A 265 -31.65 3.54 21.33
N VAL A 266 -30.64 3.99 22.08
CA VAL A 266 -29.91 5.23 21.84
C VAL A 266 -28.96 5.06 20.66
N THR A 267 -29.14 5.87 19.60
CA THR A 267 -28.34 5.82 18.37
C THR A 267 -27.90 7.22 17.95
N PRO A 268 -26.67 7.38 17.42
CA PRO A 268 -26.21 8.66 16.93
C PRO A 268 -26.83 8.96 15.56
N ALA A 269 -27.03 10.24 15.25
CA ALA A 269 -27.70 10.68 14.04
C ALA A 269 -27.04 11.91 13.42
N LEU A 270 -27.08 11.99 12.09
CA LEU A 270 -26.76 13.21 11.37
C LEU A 270 -28.09 13.88 10.98
N LEU A 271 -28.37 15.04 11.56
CA LEU A 271 -29.67 15.70 11.44
C LEU A 271 -29.78 16.60 10.21
N ASN A 272 -28.65 16.96 9.58
CA ASN A 272 -28.61 17.67 8.31
C ASN A 272 -27.97 16.80 7.22
N ILE A 273 -28.80 16.30 6.30
CA ILE A 273 -28.35 15.46 5.17
C ILE A 273 -28.52 16.20 3.84
N GLU A 274 -29.24 17.33 3.81
CA GLU A 274 -29.44 18.13 2.61
C GLU A 274 -28.29 19.15 2.43
N GLY A 275 -27.58 19.08 1.29
CA GLY A 275 -26.48 19.99 0.93
C GLY A 275 -25.06 19.39 0.97
N TRP A 276 -24.93 18.07 1.06
CA TRP A 276 -23.68 17.36 1.34
C TRP A 276 -23.24 16.52 0.15
N ASP A 277 -22.87 17.16 -0.96
CA ASP A 277 -22.24 16.43 -2.06
C ASP A 277 -20.85 15.94 -1.59
N GLY A 278 -20.68 14.63 -1.49
CA GLY A 278 -19.40 13.99 -1.19
C GLY A 278 -19.19 13.46 0.23
N LEU A 279 -20.23 13.30 1.05
CA LEU A 279 -20.11 12.76 2.43
C LEU A 279 -21.14 11.65 2.69
N ARG A 280 -20.70 10.48 3.18
CA ARG A 280 -21.59 9.34 3.45
C ARG A 280 -21.35 8.69 4.81
N VAL A 281 -22.42 8.42 5.55
CA VAL A 281 -22.35 7.62 6.79
C VAL A 281 -22.19 6.14 6.44
N VAL A 282 -21.15 5.49 6.97
CA VAL A 282 -20.82 4.08 6.69
C VAL A 282 -21.12 3.15 7.86
N SER A 283 -21.20 3.67 9.09
CA SER A 283 -21.62 2.89 10.26
C SER A 283 -22.23 3.78 11.34
N THR A 284 -23.13 3.21 12.14
CA THR A 284 -23.68 3.82 13.36
C THR A 284 -23.74 2.77 14.46
N ASP A 285 -23.36 3.15 15.67
CA ASP A 285 -23.47 2.32 16.85
C ASP A 285 -24.88 2.42 17.46
N ARG A 286 -25.19 1.48 18.35
CA ARG A 286 -26.42 1.51 19.14
C ARG A 286 -26.12 1.07 20.57
N VAL A 287 -26.70 1.79 21.52
CA VAL A 287 -26.76 1.39 22.93
C VAL A 287 -28.19 1.05 23.28
N ASP A 288 -28.40 -0.15 23.83
CA ASP A 288 -29.75 -0.64 24.15
C ASP A 288 -30.44 0.17 25.24
N SER A 289 -29.70 0.61 26.26
CA SER A 289 -30.26 1.48 27.30
C SER A 289 -29.18 2.25 28.08
N ILE A 290 -29.54 3.44 28.57
CA ILE A 290 -28.72 4.25 29.49
C ILE A 290 -29.56 4.60 30.73
N ALA A 291 -29.19 4.04 31.88
CA ALA A 291 -29.87 4.29 33.15
C ALA A 291 -29.71 5.77 33.61
N PRO A 292 -30.64 6.28 34.45
CA PRO A 292 -30.52 7.61 35.07
C PRO A 292 -29.17 7.84 35.74
N GLY A 293 -28.50 8.96 35.43
CA GLY A 293 -27.19 9.33 35.97
C GLY A 293 -25.98 8.68 35.29
N HIS A 294 -26.17 7.66 34.46
CA HIS A 294 -25.10 6.94 33.77
C HIS A 294 -24.77 7.54 32.40
N SER A 295 -23.60 7.16 31.87
CA SER A 295 -23.14 7.53 30.52
C SER A 295 -22.82 6.29 29.68
N ALA A 296 -22.91 6.43 28.37
CA ALA A 296 -22.46 5.45 27.40
C ALA A 296 -21.82 6.15 26.18
N THR A 297 -20.95 5.43 25.48
CA THR A 297 -20.31 5.94 24.26
C THR A 297 -20.96 5.29 23.04
N ILE A 298 -21.29 6.11 22.04
CA ILE A 298 -21.80 5.69 20.73
C ILE A 298 -21.03 6.42 19.64
N ALA A 299 -20.72 5.76 18.53
CA ALA A 299 -20.05 6.39 17.40
C ALA A 299 -20.82 6.26 16.09
N LEU A 300 -20.59 7.20 15.18
CA LEU A 300 -20.91 7.07 13.77
C LEU A 300 -19.65 7.29 12.93
N SER A 301 -19.52 6.58 11.82
CA SER A 301 -18.41 6.78 10.88
C SER A 301 -18.92 7.41 9.59
N VAL A 302 -18.18 8.39 9.08
CA VAL A 302 -18.42 9.04 7.78
C VAL A 302 -17.23 8.81 6.85
N VAL A 303 -17.49 8.76 5.55
CA VAL A 303 -16.46 8.67 4.51
C VAL A 303 -16.61 9.85 3.56
N GLY A 304 -15.50 10.46 3.16
CA GLY A 304 -15.45 11.39 2.03
C GLY A 304 -15.60 10.62 0.72
N GLU A 305 -16.52 11.03 -0.15
CA GLU A 305 -16.70 10.43 -1.48
C GLU A 305 -15.94 11.22 -2.54
N ALA A 306 -15.82 10.67 -3.75
CA ALA A 306 -15.05 11.27 -4.85
C ALA A 306 -15.57 12.66 -5.31
N SER A 307 -16.83 12.99 -4.99
CA SER A 307 -17.44 14.29 -5.26
C SER A 307 -17.17 15.35 -4.20
N LEU A 308 -16.44 15.02 -3.12
CA LEU A 308 -16.13 15.95 -2.04
C LEU A 308 -15.33 17.16 -2.55
N GLU A 309 -15.68 18.36 -2.08
CA GLU A 309 -15.01 19.62 -2.45
C GLU A 309 -14.16 20.18 -1.29
N ASP A 310 -13.24 21.10 -1.61
CA ASP A 310 -12.47 21.85 -0.61
C ASP A 310 -13.42 22.85 0.09
N SER A 311 -13.84 22.56 1.32
CA SER A 311 -14.84 23.36 2.05
C SER A 311 -14.75 23.18 3.56
N ARG A 312 -15.61 23.88 4.32
CA ARG A 312 -15.93 23.56 5.72
C ARG A 312 -17.39 23.17 5.80
N VAL A 313 -17.66 21.95 6.23
CA VAL A 313 -19.01 21.41 6.30
C VAL A 313 -19.44 21.30 7.76
N GLN A 314 -20.58 21.90 8.08
CA GLN A 314 -21.09 22.01 9.45
C GLN A 314 -22.05 20.85 9.77
N LEU A 315 -21.57 19.82 10.46
CA LEU A 315 -22.34 18.62 10.79
C LEU A 315 -23.23 18.90 12.01
N LEU A 316 -24.54 18.70 11.86
CA LEU A 316 -25.48 18.75 12.97
C LEU A 316 -25.67 17.34 13.53
N VAL A 317 -24.89 17.02 14.57
CA VAL A 317 -24.85 15.70 15.18
C VAL A 317 -25.88 15.62 16.32
N GLY A 318 -26.81 14.68 16.19
CA GLY A 318 -27.85 14.39 17.16
C GLY A 318 -27.72 12.99 17.76
N VAL A 319 -28.61 12.68 18.71
CA VAL A 319 -28.79 11.35 19.26
C VAL A 319 -30.29 11.08 19.31
N HIS A 320 -30.71 9.99 18.67
CA HIS A 320 -32.08 9.50 18.74
C HIS A 320 -32.25 8.53 19.91
N GLU A 321 -33.29 8.72 20.69
CA GLU A 321 -33.76 7.81 21.73
C GLU A 321 -35.07 7.15 21.28
N GLY A 322 -35.23 5.87 21.59
CA GLY A 322 -36.29 5.03 21.02
C GLY A 322 -37.73 5.43 21.36
N ASN A 323 -37.94 6.28 22.35
CA ASN A 323 -39.23 6.80 22.79
C ASN A 323 -39.38 8.30 22.50
N GLY A 324 -38.42 8.91 21.79
CA GLY A 324 -38.44 10.32 21.39
C GLY A 324 -37.84 11.30 22.40
N PHE A 325 -37.09 10.82 23.39
CA PHE A 325 -36.30 11.68 24.29
C PHE A 325 -34.91 11.98 23.71
N ASP A 326 -34.91 12.54 22.50
CA ASP A 326 -33.70 12.82 21.72
C ASP A 326 -32.79 13.86 22.40
N LEU A 327 -31.54 13.95 21.95
CA LEU A 327 -30.61 14.98 22.41
C LEU A 327 -31.03 16.35 21.89
N GLU A 328 -31.29 17.28 22.82
CA GLU A 328 -31.60 18.68 22.52
C GLU A 328 -30.80 19.65 23.42
N PRO A 329 -30.12 20.66 22.86
CA PRO A 329 -29.92 20.90 21.43
C PRO A 329 -28.93 19.90 20.81
N SER A 330 -29.02 19.70 19.51
CA SER A 330 -28.01 18.97 18.74
C SER A 330 -26.68 19.71 18.71
N ILE A 331 -25.61 18.97 18.45
CA ILE A 331 -24.23 19.49 18.49
C ILE A 331 -23.81 19.86 17.08
N SER A 332 -23.34 21.09 16.88
CA SER A 332 -22.76 21.55 15.62
C SER A 332 -21.26 21.26 15.60
N LEU A 333 -20.77 20.58 14.57
CA LEU A 333 -19.37 20.23 14.37
C LEU A 333 -18.90 20.72 12.99
N ASP A 334 -17.97 21.66 12.95
CA ASP A 334 -17.41 22.16 11.69
C ASP A 334 -16.21 21.31 11.25
N VAL A 335 -16.37 20.56 10.15
CA VAL A 335 -15.34 19.68 9.58
C VAL A 335 -14.76 20.30 8.31
N PRO A 336 -13.45 20.58 8.24
CA PRO A 336 -12.81 20.97 6.99
C PRO A 336 -12.64 19.75 6.08
N THR A 337 -12.94 19.89 4.79
CA THR A 337 -12.89 18.81 3.79
C THR A 337 -11.91 19.15 2.68
N ARG A 338 -11.37 18.13 2.01
CA ARG A 338 -10.57 18.32 0.79
C ARG A 338 -10.98 17.40 -0.34
N ARG A 339 -10.99 17.96 -1.55
CA ARG A 339 -11.32 17.22 -2.77
C ARG A 339 -10.25 16.21 -3.16
N ALA A 340 -10.65 15.22 -3.96
CA ALA A 340 -9.70 14.29 -4.59
C ALA A 340 -8.70 15.04 -5.48
N ARG A 341 -7.42 14.95 -5.14
CA ARG A 341 -6.34 15.53 -5.96
C ARG A 341 -5.68 14.45 -6.81
N ALA A 342 -5.59 14.69 -8.11
CA ALA A 342 -5.09 13.70 -9.06
C ALA A 342 -3.56 13.73 -9.14
N PRO A 343 -2.87 12.57 -9.11
CA PRO A 343 -1.48 12.48 -9.53
C PRO A 343 -1.35 12.69 -11.04
N LYS A 344 -0.20 13.17 -11.49
CA LYS A 344 0.15 13.30 -12.91
C LYS A 344 1.57 12.85 -13.11
N PHE A 345 1.74 11.59 -13.53
CA PHE A 345 3.06 11.06 -13.78
C PHE A 345 3.61 11.55 -15.12
N VAL A 346 4.85 11.99 -15.12
CA VAL A 346 5.57 12.48 -16.30
C VAL A 346 6.97 11.91 -16.33
N LEU A 347 7.55 11.83 -17.53
CA LEU A 347 8.94 11.46 -17.73
C LEU A 347 9.78 12.74 -17.70
N ASP A 348 10.47 12.99 -16.59
CA ASP A 348 11.30 14.19 -16.40
C ASP A 348 12.70 14.06 -17.00
N GLY A 349 13.11 12.83 -17.29
CA GLY A 349 14.21 12.60 -18.21
C GLY A 349 14.62 11.14 -18.31
N ILE A 350 15.64 10.92 -19.12
CA ILE A 350 16.21 9.61 -19.40
C ILE A 350 17.72 9.75 -19.36
N ALA A 351 18.42 8.70 -18.96
CA ALA A 351 19.84 8.53 -19.16
C ALA A 351 20.11 7.12 -19.69
N ILE A 352 21.23 6.95 -20.39
CA ILE A 352 21.68 5.64 -20.87
C ILE A 352 23.11 5.40 -20.44
N ASN A 353 23.44 4.13 -20.23
CA ASN A 353 24.78 3.62 -20.00
C ASN A 353 24.99 2.48 -21.00
N ASP A 354 25.73 2.78 -22.06
CA ASP A 354 26.04 1.87 -23.16
C ASP A 354 27.39 1.16 -22.94
N GLN A 355 27.58 0.00 -23.55
CA GLN A 355 28.83 -0.78 -23.42
C GLN A 355 30.02 -0.09 -24.07
N SER A 356 29.78 0.69 -25.13
CA SER A 356 30.84 1.40 -25.86
C SER A 356 31.27 2.72 -25.18
N GLY A 357 30.47 3.21 -24.23
CA GLY A 357 30.69 4.46 -23.49
C GLY A 357 30.55 5.72 -24.36
N ASN A 358 29.85 5.63 -25.49
CA ASN A 358 29.71 6.73 -26.45
C ASN A 358 28.42 7.55 -26.26
N GLY A 359 27.55 7.17 -25.32
CA GLY A 359 26.30 7.86 -25.02
C GLY A 359 25.24 7.74 -26.11
N ARG A 360 25.33 6.69 -26.95
CA ARG A 360 24.37 6.36 -28.01
C ARG A 360 23.90 4.93 -27.85
N ILE A 361 22.76 4.62 -28.46
CA ILE A 361 22.24 3.25 -28.53
C ILE A 361 22.55 2.68 -29.90
N GLU A 362 23.39 1.65 -29.98
CA GLU A 362 23.73 0.99 -31.22
C GLU A 362 23.01 -0.38 -31.37
N PRO A 363 22.72 -0.84 -32.60
CA PRO A 363 22.18 -2.17 -32.81
C PRO A 363 23.11 -3.26 -32.28
N ARG A 364 22.54 -4.30 -31.67
CA ARG A 364 23.24 -5.48 -31.13
C ARG A 364 24.11 -5.18 -29.91
N GLU A 365 23.91 -4.03 -29.28
CA GLU A 365 24.52 -3.65 -28.01
C GLU A 365 23.48 -3.70 -26.89
N ILE A 366 23.92 -4.07 -25.68
CA ILE A 366 23.10 -3.95 -24.48
C ILE A 366 23.29 -2.54 -23.91
N VAL A 367 22.19 -1.84 -23.71
CA VAL A 367 22.16 -0.53 -23.06
C VAL A 367 21.36 -0.62 -21.76
N GLU A 368 21.90 -0.07 -20.69
CA GLU A 368 21.15 0.18 -19.46
C GLU A 368 20.48 1.55 -19.57
N VAL A 369 19.15 1.57 -19.46
CA VAL A 369 18.33 2.78 -19.53
C VAL A 369 17.85 3.13 -18.13
N THR A 370 18.03 4.38 -17.73
CA THR A 370 17.45 4.97 -16.52
C THR A 370 16.38 6.00 -16.91
N ALA A 371 15.11 5.75 -16.57
CA ALA A 371 14.00 6.66 -16.82
C ALA A 371 13.50 7.29 -15.51
N ARG A 372 13.48 8.63 -15.41
CA ARG A 372 12.98 9.35 -14.24
C ARG A 372 11.50 9.66 -14.40
N VAL A 373 10.69 9.00 -13.58
CA VAL A 373 9.25 9.22 -13.50
C VAL A 373 8.95 10.12 -12.32
N SER A 374 8.22 11.21 -12.54
CA SER A 374 7.87 12.19 -11.51
C SER A 374 6.37 12.42 -11.43
N ASN A 375 5.87 12.77 -10.25
CA ASN A 375 4.48 13.18 -10.08
C ASN A 375 4.37 14.71 -10.06
N HIS A 376 3.88 15.31 -11.15
CA HIS A 376 3.58 16.75 -11.27
C HIS A 376 2.09 17.06 -11.02
N GLY A 377 1.35 16.12 -10.43
CA GLY A 377 -0.07 16.26 -10.15
C GLY A 377 -0.35 17.14 -8.94
N GLU A 378 -1.63 17.26 -8.61
CA GLU A 378 -2.08 17.98 -7.40
C GLU A 378 -2.15 17.04 -6.19
N GLY A 379 -2.13 15.73 -6.40
CA GLY A 379 -2.22 14.71 -5.35
C GLY A 379 -1.19 13.60 -5.48
N GLU A 380 -1.01 12.84 -4.41
CA GLU A 380 -0.05 11.73 -4.36
C GLU A 380 -0.52 10.54 -5.22
N GLY A 381 0.42 9.83 -5.82
CA GLY A 381 0.16 8.51 -6.41
C GLY A 381 0.30 7.45 -5.33
N HIS A 382 -0.70 6.59 -5.14
CA HIS A 382 -0.70 5.51 -4.18
C HIS A 382 -0.45 4.17 -4.86
N GLY A 383 0.41 3.36 -4.23
CA GLY A 383 0.64 1.98 -4.66
C GLY A 383 1.12 1.82 -6.10
N VAL A 384 1.77 2.85 -6.66
CA VAL A 384 2.17 2.91 -8.07
C VAL A 384 3.08 1.73 -8.41
N GLN A 385 2.75 1.02 -9.49
CA GLN A 385 3.51 -0.08 -10.08
C GLN A 385 3.89 0.31 -11.51
N PHE A 386 4.94 -0.31 -12.04
CA PHE A 386 5.39 -0.08 -13.39
C PHE A 386 5.56 -1.38 -14.17
N VAL A 387 5.33 -1.31 -15.47
CA VAL A 387 5.57 -2.35 -16.46
C VAL A 387 6.32 -1.73 -17.64
N ILE A 388 7.46 -2.29 -17.99
CA ILE A 388 8.33 -1.86 -19.09
C ILE A 388 7.98 -2.72 -20.30
N ALA A 389 7.45 -2.07 -21.34
CA ALA A 389 7.01 -2.72 -22.57
C ALA A 389 7.99 -2.38 -23.70
N PRO A 390 8.87 -3.31 -24.11
CA PRO A 390 9.71 -3.11 -25.29
C PRO A 390 8.86 -3.22 -26.56
N GLY A 391 9.09 -2.32 -27.50
CA GLY A 391 8.44 -2.33 -28.82
C GLY A 391 9.16 -3.23 -29.84
N PRO A 392 8.68 -3.24 -31.10
CA PRO A 392 9.23 -4.10 -32.14
C PRO A 392 10.74 -3.91 -32.33
N GLY A 393 11.50 -5.00 -32.26
CA GLY A 393 12.94 -5.01 -32.50
C GLY A 393 13.81 -4.70 -31.27
N VAL A 394 13.21 -4.39 -30.13
CA VAL A 394 13.87 -4.22 -28.82
C VAL A 394 13.53 -5.40 -27.92
N THR A 395 14.51 -5.88 -27.17
CA THR A 395 14.36 -7.00 -26.23
C THR A 395 14.96 -6.62 -24.89
N LEU A 396 14.24 -6.87 -23.79
CA LEU A 396 14.79 -6.74 -22.44
C LEU A 396 15.74 -7.91 -22.15
N THR A 397 16.83 -7.62 -21.43
CA THR A 397 17.73 -8.66 -20.94
C THR A 397 17.07 -9.50 -19.83
N PRO A 398 17.45 -10.77 -19.63
CA PRO A 398 16.81 -11.66 -18.64
C PRO A 398 16.91 -11.17 -17.18
N ASP A 399 17.96 -10.42 -16.87
CA ASP A 399 18.25 -9.81 -15.56
C ASP A 399 17.54 -8.46 -15.35
N SER A 400 16.92 -7.91 -16.40
CA SER A 400 16.17 -6.66 -16.32
C SER A 400 14.80 -6.83 -15.68
N LYS A 401 14.47 -5.95 -14.74
CA LYS A 401 13.14 -5.91 -14.11
C LYS A 401 12.12 -5.30 -15.07
N ALA A 402 11.41 -6.16 -15.81
CA ALA A 402 10.32 -5.74 -16.69
C ALA A 402 9.10 -5.18 -15.92
N THR A 403 8.94 -5.53 -14.64
CA THR A 403 7.87 -5.01 -13.78
C THR A 403 8.40 -4.70 -12.38
N GLY A 404 7.71 -3.82 -11.65
CA GLY A 404 8.07 -3.53 -10.27
C GLY A 404 7.10 -2.56 -9.58
N ARG A 405 7.41 -2.22 -8.33
CA ARG A 405 6.60 -1.31 -7.51
C ARG A 405 7.39 -0.04 -7.18
N ILE A 406 6.80 1.12 -7.43
CA ILE A 406 7.27 2.44 -7.01
C ILE A 406 6.76 2.76 -5.60
N GLY A 407 5.51 2.37 -5.30
CA GLY A 407 4.87 2.67 -4.01
C GLY A 407 4.16 4.02 -4.03
N THR A 408 4.25 4.78 -2.96
CA THR A 408 3.67 6.13 -2.92
C THR A 408 4.61 7.12 -3.58
N LEU A 409 4.10 7.94 -4.51
CA LEU A 409 4.86 8.99 -5.19
C LEU A 409 4.21 10.36 -4.94
N ARG A 410 4.80 11.15 -4.05
CA ARG A 410 4.25 12.45 -3.63
C ARG A 410 4.33 13.51 -4.73
N VAL A 411 3.57 14.59 -4.58
CA VAL A 411 3.64 15.74 -5.50
C VAL A 411 5.05 16.32 -5.51
N GLY A 412 5.65 16.41 -6.70
CA GLY A 412 7.04 16.84 -6.91
C GLY A 412 8.10 15.77 -6.65
N GLU A 413 7.71 14.57 -6.22
CA GLU A 413 8.63 13.44 -6.02
C GLU A 413 8.91 12.75 -7.36
N SER A 414 10.14 12.26 -7.51
CA SER A 414 10.64 11.53 -8.68
C SER A 414 11.24 10.18 -8.29
N ARG A 415 11.12 9.19 -9.17
CA ARG A 415 11.74 7.86 -9.02
C ARG A 415 12.38 7.43 -10.33
N ASP A 416 13.58 6.87 -10.21
CA ASP A 416 14.36 6.40 -11.34
C ASP A 416 14.10 4.90 -11.55
N LEU A 417 13.64 4.54 -12.74
CA LEU A 417 13.39 3.17 -13.17
C LEU A 417 14.54 2.72 -14.06
N ARG A 418 15.18 1.60 -13.73
CA ARG A 418 16.34 1.07 -14.47
C ARG A 418 16.02 -0.26 -15.13
N PHE A 419 16.42 -0.38 -16.39
CA PHE A 419 16.24 -1.60 -17.15
C PHE A 419 17.30 -1.73 -18.24
N SER A 420 17.69 -2.97 -18.53
CA SER A 420 18.68 -3.27 -19.56
C SER A 420 18.03 -3.91 -20.77
N ALA A 421 18.32 -3.39 -21.96
CA ALA A 421 17.69 -3.80 -23.21
C ALA A 421 18.67 -3.73 -24.38
N PHE A 422 18.37 -4.46 -25.45
CA PHE A 422 19.16 -4.43 -26.69
C PHE A 422 18.25 -4.45 -27.90
N SER A 423 18.72 -3.91 -29.02
CA SER A 423 17.99 -3.93 -30.29
C SER A 423 18.61 -4.90 -31.29
N ASN A 424 17.79 -5.47 -32.17
CA ASN A 424 18.28 -6.34 -33.25
C ASN A 424 18.66 -5.53 -34.51
N SER A 425 19.34 -6.18 -35.45
CA SER A 425 19.83 -5.53 -36.68
C SER A 425 18.74 -5.07 -37.67
N ARG A 426 17.47 -5.40 -37.40
CA ARG A 426 16.31 -4.96 -38.21
C ARG A 426 15.51 -3.86 -37.51
N ALA A 427 15.89 -3.44 -36.31
CA ALA A 427 15.24 -2.36 -35.59
C ALA A 427 15.54 -1.02 -36.27
N SER A 428 14.50 -0.23 -36.53
CA SER A 428 14.61 1.13 -37.07
C SER A 428 14.60 2.22 -35.99
N GLY A 429 14.45 1.82 -34.72
CA GLY A 429 14.41 2.69 -33.55
C GLY A 429 14.53 1.89 -32.25
N PHE A 430 14.36 2.58 -31.11
CA PHE A 430 14.40 1.96 -29.78
C PHE A 430 13.11 2.23 -28.98
N PRO A 431 11.93 1.78 -29.47
CA PRO A 431 10.66 2.04 -28.81
C PRO A 431 10.58 1.27 -27.48
N VAL A 432 10.42 2.02 -26.38
CA VAL A 432 10.12 1.46 -25.05
C VAL A 432 9.07 2.34 -24.39
N GLU A 433 8.07 1.71 -23.77
CA GLU A 433 7.06 2.38 -22.97
C GLU A 433 7.11 1.90 -21.52
N ILE A 434 6.75 2.79 -20.59
CA ILE A 434 6.55 2.47 -19.18
C ILE A 434 5.06 2.69 -18.87
N ALA A 435 4.33 1.59 -18.69
CA ALA A 435 2.97 1.63 -18.17
C ALA A 435 3.04 1.73 -16.64
N LEU A 436 2.36 2.73 -16.08
CA LEU A 436 2.24 2.96 -14.65
C LEU A 436 0.81 2.62 -14.21
N HIS A 437 0.70 1.71 -13.25
CA HIS A 437 -0.56 1.30 -12.65
C HIS A 437 -0.67 1.88 -11.25
N GLU A 438 -1.68 2.70 -11.00
CA GLU A 438 -1.94 3.31 -9.70
C GLU A 438 -3.09 2.58 -9.02
N GLU A 439 -3.13 2.60 -7.68
CA GLU A 439 -4.17 1.89 -6.91
C GLU A 439 -5.59 2.28 -7.34
N ARG A 440 -5.80 3.56 -7.65
CA ARG A 440 -7.02 4.09 -8.25
C ARG A 440 -6.80 4.09 -9.75
N VAL A 441 -7.14 2.96 -10.37
CA VAL A 441 -7.05 2.63 -11.81
C VAL A 441 -7.37 3.79 -12.78
N ARG A 442 -8.23 4.75 -12.39
CA ARG A 442 -8.50 5.98 -13.15
C ARG A 442 -7.26 6.87 -13.41
N TYR A 443 -6.15 6.67 -12.69
CA TYR A 443 -4.90 7.43 -12.82
C TYR A 443 -3.77 6.64 -13.48
N ASP A 444 -4.06 5.46 -14.02
CA ASP A 444 -3.12 4.71 -14.85
C ASP A 444 -2.66 5.56 -16.04
N THR A 445 -1.37 5.46 -16.37
CA THR A 445 -0.80 6.21 -17.50
C THR A 445 0.34 5.44 -18.15
N THR A 446 0.64 5.76 -19.40
CA THR A 446 1.75 5.17 -20.15
C THR A 446 2.68 6.27 -20.62
N LEU A 447 3.96 6.12 -20.31
CA LEU A 447 5.01 7.05 -20.68
C LEU A 447 5.88 6.44 -21.79
N ALA A 448 5.87 7.05 -22.98
CA ALA A 448 6.77 6.65 -24.06
C ALA A 448 8.16 7.27 -23.85
N LEU A 449 9.21 6.46 -23.98
CA LEU A 449 10.58 6.94 -23.85
C LEU A 449 11.07 7.45 -25.21
N PRO A 450 11.49 8.72 -25.34
CA PRO A 450 12.06 9.27 -26.58
C PRO A 450 13.49 8.75 -26.88
N LEU A 451 13.64 7.44 -26.99
CA LEU A 451 14.90 6.77 -27.33
C LEU A 451 15.00 6.51 -28.83
N GLY A 452 16.19 6.68 -29.40
CA GLY A 452 16.49 6.44 -30.81
C GLY A 452 17.85 5.78 -31.00
N LEU A 453 18.00 5.05 -32.11
CA LEU A 453 19.29 4.46 -32.48
C LEU A 453 20.25 5.53 -33.00
N ASP A 454 21.52 5.40 -32.62
CA ASP A 454 22.63 6.29 -33.02
C ASP A 454 22.35 7.79 -32.80
N ARG A 455 21.59 8.12 -31.74
CA ARG A 455 21.33 9.48 -31.30
C ARG A 455 21.84 9.66 -29.87
N PRO A 456 22.52 10.78 -29.56
CA PRO A 456 22.88 11.08 -28.19
C PRO A 456 21.60 11.27 -27.37
N VAL A 457 21.54 10.58 -26.23
CA VAL A 457 20.43 10.73 -25.27
C VAL A 457 20.86 11.75 -24.21
N ASN A 458 20.09 12.83 -24.05
CA ASN A 458 20.39 13.89 -23.09
C ASN A 458 20.46 13.33 -21.66
N GLU A 459 21.40 13.82 -20.84
CA GLU A 459 21.49 13.47 -19.42
C GLU A 459 20.36 14.11 -18.59
N LEU A 460 19.97 13.43 -17.50
CA LEU A 460 18.93 13.86 -16.56
C LEU A 460 19.27 15.23 -15.94
N PRO A 461 18.42 16.26 -16.07
CA PRO A 461 18.60 17.51 -15.32
C PRO A 461 18.45 17.27 -13.81
N ALA A 462 19.25 17.98 -13.01
CA ALA A 462 19.25 17.88 -11.55
C ALA A 462 17.94 18.43 -10.94
N LEU A 463 17.41 17.73 -9.92
CA LEU A 463 16.18 18.08 -9.22
C LEU A 463 16.39 19.34 -8.35
N VAL A 464 15.73 20.46 -8.70
CA VAL A 464 15.68 21.66 -7.86
C VAL A 464 14.42 21.62 -7.00
N VAL A 465 14.55 21.21 -5.74
CA VAL A 465 13.46 21.30 -4.76
C VAL A 465 13.32 22.76 -4.30
N ARG A 466 12.25 23.43 -4.75
CA ARG A 466 11.89 24.78 -4.29
C ARG A 466 11.26 24.73 -2.91
N GLY A 467 12.03 25.08 -1.89
CA GLY A 467 11.53 25.33 -0.54
C GLY A 467 12.51 26.09 0.34
N ARG A 468 12.33 27.42 0.41
CA ARG A 468 12.99 28.42 1.29
C ARG A 468 14.47 28.78 1.02
N LYS A 469 14.64 30.09 0.74
CA LYS A 469 15.89 30.87 0.62
C LYS A 469 17.01 30.37 1.53
N VAL A 470 18.11 29.90 0.93
CA VAL A 470 19.49 30.09 1.42
C VAL A 470 20.39 30.34 0.20
N VAL A 471 21.37 31.21 0.43
CA VAL A 471 22.39 31.76 -0.46
C VAL A 471 23.10 30.69 -1.29
N ALA A 472 23.51 31.06 -2.51
CA ALA A 472 24.27 30.25 -3.44
C ALA A 472 25.38 29.44 -2.77
N SER A 473 25.27 28.11 -2.86
CA SER A 473 26.31 27.15 -2.54
C SER A 473 26.19 26.03 -3.57
N ALA A 474 27.34 25.57 -4.06
CA ALA A 474 27.50 24.62 -5.16
C ALA A 474 26.54 23.42 -5.10
N ALA A 475 26.12 22.95 -6.27
CA ALA A 475 25.16 21.86 -6.45
C ALA A 475 25.48 20.62 -5.58
N PRO A 476 24.50 20.00 -4.91
CA PRO A 476 24.71 18.73 -4.25
C PRO A 476 24.83 17.62 -5.32
N SER A 477 25.91 16.87 -5.25
CA SER A 477 26.20 15.71 -6.09
C SER A 477 25.13 14.62 -5.91
N LEU A 478 24.69 14.00 -7.03
CA LEU A 478 23.85 12.78 -7.06
C LEU A 478 24.51 11.54 -6.41
N VAL A 479 25.78 11.69 -6.06
CA VAL A 479 26.59 10.70 -5.37
C VAL A 479 26.64 11.07 -3.90
N SER A 480 26.43 10.08 -3.02
CA SER A 480 26.53 10.32 -1.57
C SER A 480 27.87 10.98 -1.27
N PRO A 481 27.92 12.03 -0.43
CA PRO A 481 29.17 12.71 -0.13
C PRO A 481 30.27 11.76 0.36
N VAL A 482 29.89 10.66 1.02
CA VAL A 482 30.84 9.66 1.54
C VAL A 482 31.36 8.69 0.47
N ASP A 483 30.78 8.66 -0.74
CA ASP A 483 31.23 7.79 -1.83
C ASP A 483 32.26 8.49 -2.74
N THR A 484 32.36 9.82 -2.63
CA THR A 484 33.27 10.63 -3.44
C THR A 484 34.42 11.18 -2.62
N GLY A 485 35.57 11.36 -3.27
CA GLY A 485 36.76 11.91 -2.61
C GLY A 485 37.18 11.08 -1.39
N ILE A 486 37.11 9.75 -1.51
CA ILE A 486 37.60 8.82 -0.50
C ILE A 486 39.12 9.01 -0.37
N PRO A 487 39.65 9.30 0.84
CA PRO A 487 41.07 9.53 1.04
C PRO A 487 41.91 8.30 0.68
N ARG A 488 43.12 8.52 0.18
CA ARG A 488 44.10 7.46 -0.05
C ARG A 488 45.18 7.53 1.01
N ALA A 489 45.11 6.62 1.97
CA ALA A 489 46.17 6.39 2.94
C ALA A 489 47.38 5.71 2.28
N PRO A 490 48.59 5.82 2.87
CA PRO A 490 49.73 5.02 2.46
C PRO A 490 49.39 3.52 2.49
N ARG A 491 49.88 2.76 1.50
CA ARG A 491 49.63 1.30 1.45
C ARG A 491 50.20 0.62 2.70
N ARG A 492 49.37 -0.19 3.35
CA ARG A 492 49.72 -0.98 4.54
C ARG A 492 49.63 -2.45 4.17
N GLY A 493 50.76 -3.02 3.75
CA GLY A 493 50.86 -4.42 3.29
C GLY A 493 50.57 -5.48 4.38
N ASN A 494 50.18 -5.06 5.57
CA ASN A 494 49.85 -5.91 6.71
C ASN A 494 48.36 -5.87 7.08
N VAL A 495 47.49 -5.26 6.27
CA VAL A 495 46.04 -5.27 6.52
C VAL A 495 45.38 -6.43 5.77
N VAL A 496 44.46 -7.13 6.44
CA VAL A 496 43.60 -8.16 5.83
C VAL A 496 42.16 -7.86 6.20
N ALA A 497 41.25 -7.90 5.23
CA ALA A 497 39.87 -7.50 5.43
C ALA A 497 38.87 -8.53 4.91
N ALA A 498 37.75 -8.65 5.62
CA ALA A 498 36.59 -9.42 5.19
C ALA A 498 35.33 -8.53 5.26
N VAL A 499 34.68 -8.32 4.12
CA VAL A 499 33.57 -7.38 3.94
C VAL A 499 32.37 -8.13 3.39
N PHE A 500 31.26 -8.10 4.13
CA PHE A 500 30.03 -8.80 3.81
C PHE A 500 28.85 -7.84 3.75
N GLY A 501 28.02 -7.97 2.71
CA GLY A 501 26.77 -7.24 2.54
C GLY A 501 25.63 -8.15 2.10
N ALA A 502 24.77 -8.55 3.03
CA ALA A 502 23.62 -9.41 2.74
C ALA A 502 22.34 -8.55 2.68
N GLU A 503 21.92 -8.21 1.46
CA GLU A 503 20.68 -7.45 1.20
C GLU A 503 19.52 -8.36 0.81
N ARG A 504 19.77 -9.37 -0.05
CA ARG A 504 18.77 -10.37 -0.45
C ARG A 504 18.89 -11.66 0.39
N TYR A 505 17.75 -12.17 0.85
CA TYR A 505 17.66 -13.38 1.68
C TYR A 505 16.66 -14.38 1.09
N GLU A 506 16.90 -15.67 1.32
CA GLU A 506 16.01 -16.75 0.89
C GLU A 506 14.80 -16.92 1.82
N HIS A 507 15.00 -16.69 3.12
CA HIS A 507 14.03 -16.98 4.17
C HIS A 507 13.72 -15.78 5.08
N ALA A 508 14.19 -14.58 4.72
CA ALA A 508 13.98 -13.35 5.47
C ALA A 508 13.65 -12.17 4.54
N PRO A 509 13.07 -11.07 5.05
CA PRO A 509 12.88 -9.84 4.27
C PRO A 509 14.21 -9.27 3.77
N GLU A 510 14.17 -8.51 2.66
CA GLU A 510 15.36 -7.81 2.19
C GLU A 510 15.85 -6.77 3.21
N THR A 511 17.16 -6.48 3.19
CA THR A 511 17.83 -5.46 4.01
C THR A 511 18.35 -4.35 3.10
N PRO A 512 17.53 -3.33 2.78
CA PRO A 512 17.91 -2.31 1.81
C PRO A 512 19.25 -1.64 2.16
N LEU A 513 20.03 -1.38 1.11
CA LEU A 513 21.34 -0.72 1.13
C LEU A 513 22.48 -1.55 1.69
N ALA A 514 22.26 -2.73 2.28
CA ALA A 514 23.34 -3.55 2.85
C ALA A 514 24.39 -3.97 1.81
N ARG A 515 23.97 -4.25 0.56
CA ARG A 515 24.89 -4.55 -0.55
C ARG A 515 25.73 -3.32 -0.90
N ARG A 516 25.08 -2.15 -0.99
CA ARG A 516 25.74 -0.88 -1.33
C ARG A 516 26.71 -0.45 -0.23
N ASP A 517 26.28 -0.54 1.03
CA ASP A 517 27.05 -0.28 2.23
C ASP A 517 28.38 -1.06 2.20
N ALA A 518 28.30 -2.36 1.95
CA ALA A 518 29.49 -3.22 1.80
C ALA A 518 30.35 -2.84 0.57
N ALA A 519 29.73 -2.53 -0.57
CA ALA A 519 30.44 -2.16 -1.79
C ALA A 519 31.23 -0.85 -1.64
N VAL A 520 30.68 0.15 -0.96
CA VAL A 520 31.40 1.41 -0.67
C VAL A 520 32.44 1.20 0.42
N PHE A 521 32.12 0.43 1.47
CA PHE A 521 33.11 0.11 2.51
C PHE A 521 34.32 -0.65 1.95
N ARG A 522 34.14 -1.50 0.94
CA ARG A 522 35.25 -2.13 0.19
C ARG A 522 36.22 -1.10 -0.38
N GLU A 523 35.72 0.00 -0.94
CA GLU A 523 36.56 1.08 -1.45
C GLU A 523 37.29 1.83 -0.33
N TYR A 524 36.69 1.97 0.85
CA TYR A 524 37.39 2.47 2.05
C TYR A 524 38.47 1.51 2.53
N VAL A 525 38.24 0.19 2.45
CA VAL A 525 39.29 -0.80 2.77
C VAL A 525 40.48 -0.67 1.84
N ARG A 526 40.23 -0.53 0.54
CA ARG A 526 41.29 -0.36 -0.47
C ARG A 526 42.06 0.93 -0.26
N ASN A 527 41.35 2.05 -0.08
CA ASN A 527 41.95 3.38 -0.09
C ASN A 527 42.36 3.88 1.31
N VAL A 528 41.50 3.77 2.32
CA VAL A 528 41.69 4.36 3.65
C VAL A 528 42.39 3.40 4.61
N PHE A 529 42.06 2.11 4.59
CA PHE A 529 42.80 1.10 5.36
C PHE A 529 44.11 0.69 4.68
N GLY A 530 44.33 1.08 3.42
CA GLY A 530 45.59 0.91 2.72
C GLY A 530 45.85 -0.49 2.20
N VAL A 531 44.82 -1.33 2.03
CA VAL A 531 44.97 -2.65 1.39
C VAL A 531 45.38 -2.53 -0.08
N GLY A 532 44.99 -1.44 -0.74
CA GLY A 532 45.20 -1.25 -2.18
C GLY A 532 44.42 -2.28 -3.01
N ASP A 533 44.95 -2.58 -4.20
CA ASP A 533 44.31 -3.49 -5.16
C ASP A 533 44.70 -4.97 -4.94
N ASP A 534 45.23 -5.32 -3.77
CA ASP A 534 45.60 -6.69 -3.41
C ASP A 534 44.36 -7.49 -2.99
N ASP A 535 43.66 -8.04 -3.98
CA ASP A 535 42.48 -8.89 -3.76
C ASP A 535 42.82 -10.18 -2.98
N SER A 536 44.11 -10.53 -2.80
CA SER A 536 44.48 -11.67 -1.93
C SER A 536 44.30 -11.37 -0.44
N ARG A 537 44.21 -10.08 -0.07
CA ARG A 537 44.05 -9.58 1.31
C ARG A 537 42.66 -9.04 1.60
N LEU A 538 41.77 -8.99 0.61
CA LEU A 538 40.40 -8.50 0.74
C LEU A 538 39.41 -9.54 0.27
N LEU A 539 38.65 -10.12 1.21
CA LEU A 539 37.48 -10.92 0.90
C LEU A 539 36.25 -10.00 0.83
N PHE A 540 35.56 -9.97 -0.30
CA PHE A 540 34.33 -9.21 -0.50
C PHE A 540 33.22 -10.16 -0.99
N ARG A 541 32.09 -10.17 -0.28
CA ARG A 541 30.94 -11.03 -0.58
C ARG A 541 29.65 -10.25 -0.43
N THR A 542 28.73 -10.42 -1.38
CA THR A 542 27.39 -9.83 -1.28
C THR A 542 26.29 -10.81 -1.64
N ASP A 543 25.11 -10.62 -1.04
CA ASP A 543 23.88 -11.37 -1.34
C ASP A 543 24.09 -12.90 -1.31
N ASP A 544 23.89 -13.57 -2.44
CA ASP A 544 23.99 -15.03 -2.60
C ASP A 544 25.37 -15.59 -2.27
N GLU A 545 26.40 -14.75 -2.29
CA GLU A 545 27.74 -15.14 -1.86
C GLU A 545 27.92 -15.12 -0.33
N VAL A 546 27.00 -14.50 0.43
CA VAL A 546 27.01 -14.40 1.89
C VAL A 546 26.25 -15.55 2.54
N SER A 547 26.59 -16.78 2.13
CA SER A 547 26.01 -17.99 2.72
C SER A 547 26.63 -18.34 4.06
N GLY A 548 25.92 -19.11 4.89
CA GLY A 548 26.46 -19.63 6.15
C GLY A 548 27.72 -20.46 5.93
N THR A 549 27.84 -21.12 4.77
CA THR A 549 29.02 -21.87 4.38
C THR A 549 30.22 -20.95 4.13
N GLU A 550 30.03 -19.81 3.46
CA GLU A 550 31.11 -18.85 3.24
C GLU A 550 31.56 -18.19 4.56
N LEU A 551 30.64 -17.89 5.48
CA LEU A 551 31.00 -17.38 6.81
C LEU A 551 31.86 -18.40 7.58
N ARG A 552 31.43 -19.67 7.63
CA ARG A 552 32.21 -20.76 8.25
C ARG A 552 33.56 -20.96 7.60
N ARG A 553 33.66 -20.88 6.26
CA ARG A 553 34.93 -20.95 5.52
C ARG A 553 35.85 -19.76 5.82
N THR A 554 35.29 -18.58 6.02
CA THR A 554 36.05 -17.35 6.23
C THR A 554 36.65 -17.30 7.63
N PHE A 555 35.80 -17.50 8.64
CA PHE A 555 36.13 -17.32 10.05
C PHE A 555 36.60 -18.59 10.74
N GLY A 556 36.32 -19.77 10.17
CA GLY A 556 36.65 -21.06 10.78
C GLY A 556 38.14 -21.32 11.01
N ASP A 557 38.44 -22.34 11.81
CA ASP A 557 39.82 -22.72 12.14
C ASP A 557 40.57 -23.17 10.89
N GLY A 558 41.68 -22.51 10.58
CA GLY A 558 42.38 -22.71 9.31
C GLY A 558 41.58 -22.26 8.08
N GLY A 559 40.57 -21.40 8.27
CA GLY A 559 39.77 -20.75 7.22
C GLY A 559 40.54 -19.66 6.47
N TRP A 560 39.81 -18.86 5.70
CA TRP A 560 40.41 -17.84 4.83
C TRP A 560 41.24 -16.81 5.60
N LEU A 561 40.73 -16.31 6.73
CA LEU A 561 41.42 -15.34 7.58
C LEU A 561 42.62 -15.97 8.30
N ALA A 562 42.44 -17.13 8.93
CA ALA A 562 43.50 -17.81 9.70
C ALA A 562 44.75 -18.11 8.85
N ARG A 563 44.61 -18.28 7.53
CA ARG A 563 45.73 -18.52 6.60
C ARG A 563 46.48 -17.25 6.16
N ARG A 564 45.98 -16.06 6.48
CA ARG A 564 46.50 -14.76 6.01
C ARG A 564 46.92 -13.85 7.15
N VAL A 565 46.64 -14.24 8.38
CA VAL A 565 46.88 -13.43 9.58
C VAL A 565 48.15 -13.92 10.29
N SER A 566 48.93 -12.96 10.76
CA SER A 566 50.12 -13.13 11.61
C SER A 566 50.12 -12.07 12.71
N ALA A 567 51.11 -12.15 13.62
CA ALA A 567 51.29 -11.19 14.72
C ALA A 567 51.47 -9.72 14.29
N GLU A 568 51.77 -9.47 13.00
CA GLU A 568 51.92 -8.12 12.44
C GLU A 568 50.67 -7.63 11.69
N THR A 569 49.66 -8.49 11.56
CA THR A 569 48.50 -8.23 10.70
C THR A 569 47.42 -7.44 11.44
N ASP A 570 46.89 -6.40 10.81
CA ASP A 570 45.66 -5.73 11.24
C ASP A 570 44.46 -6.32 10.48
N VAL A 571 43.46 -6.81 11.20
CA VAL A 571 42.26 -7.44 10.63
C VAL A 571 41.10 -6.45 10.68
N VAL A 572 40.39 -6.30 9.56
CA VAL A 572 39.15 -5.49 9.47
C VAL A 572 37.99 -6.38 9.03
N VAL A 573 36.95 -6.45 9.84
CA VAL A 573 35.73 -7.19 9.49
C VAL A 573 34.56 -6.20 9.41
N TYR A 574 33.82 -6.27 8.32
CA TYR A 574 32.62 -5.46 8.10
C TYR A 574 31.45 -6.35 7.75
N TRP A 575 30.34 -6.14 8.45
CA TRP A 575 29.07 -6.81 8.21
C TRP A 575 27.95 -5.78 8.07
N ALA A 576 27.21 -5.83 6.96
CA ALA A 576 25.91 -5.19 6.82
C ALA A 576 24.85 -6.23 6.43
N GLY A 577 23.77 -6.32 7.20
CA GLY A 577 22.73 -7.33 7.01
C GLY A 577 21.82 -7.47 8.22
N HIS A 578 21.03 -8.55 8.26
CA HIS A 578 20.20 -8.89 9.41
C HIS A 578 21.03 -9.51 10.54
N GLY A 579 20.65 -9.15 11.76
CA GLY A 579 21.01 -9.87 12.97
C GLY A 579 19.75 -10.48 13.56
N VAL A 580 19.90 -11.65 14.17
CA VAL A 580 18.78 -12.35 14.80
C VAL A 580 19.21 -12.86 16.16
N THR A 581 18.24 -12.97 17.07
CA THR A 581 18.48 -13.46 18.42
C THR A 581 17.64 -14.70 18.64
N ASP A 582 18.24 -15.75 19.19
CA ASP A 582 17.48 -16.92 19.62
C ASP A 582 16.63 -16.53 20.85
N PRO A 583 15.29 -16.62 20.78
CA PRO A 583 14.42 -16.22 21.88
C PRO A 583 14.54 -17.11 23.13
N LYS A 584 15.11 -18.32 23.00
CA LYS A 584 15.30 -19.26 24.12
C LYS A 584 16.63 -19.04 24.81
N THR A 585 17.70 -18.89 24.04
CA THR A 585 19.06 -18.80 24.57
C THR A 585 19.56 -17.37 24.71
N HIS A 586 18.84 -16.40 24.15
CA HIS A 586 19.22 -14.99 24.08
C HIS A 586 20.56 -14.75 23.36
N LYS A 587 21.04 -15.72 22.59
CA LYS A 587 22.25 -15.60 21.78
C LYS A 587 21.98 -14.83 20.50
N ALA A 588 22.93 -13.99 20.10
CA ALA A 588 22.90 -13.20 18.87
C ALA A 588 23.64 -13.92 17.74
N TYR A 589 23.09 -13.82 16.52
CA TYR A 589 23.62 -14.42 15.31
C TYR A 589 23.59 -13.41 14.17
N LEU A 590 24.62 -13.43 13.32
CA LEU A 590 24.56 -12.84 11.99
C LEU A 590 23.74 -13.78 11.10
N LEU A 591 22.75 -13.26 10.39
CA LEU A 591 21.93 -14.06 9.49
C LEU A 591 22.57 -14.05 8.08
N PRO A 592 23.08 -15.18 7.57
CA PRO A 592 23.51 -15.26 6.17
C PRO A 592 22.31 -15.23 5.22
N ASN A 593 22.56 -15.10 3.91
CA ASN A 593 21.50 -15.01 2.90
C ASN A 593 20.58 -16.26 2.87
N ASP A 594 21.16 -17.43 3.12
CA ASP A 594 20.52 -18.75 3.23
C ASP A 594 20.02 -19.05 4.66
N GLY A 595 20.10 -18.08 5.56
CA GLY A 595 19.70 -18.21 6.96
C GLY A 595 18.18 -18.11 7.15
N ASP A 596 17.63 -18.97 8.00
CA ASP A 596 16.23 -18.91 8.44
C ASP A 596 16.15 -18.24 9.83
N PRO A 597 15.51 -17.07 9.95
CA PRO A 597 15.40 -16.35 11.23
C PRO A 597 14.62 -17.13 12.30
N SER A 598 13.84 -18.15 11.92
CA SER A 598 13.13 -19.05 12.83
C SER A 598 14.04 -20.12 13.46
N TYR A 599 15.18 -20.39 12.83
CA TYR A 599 16.18 -21.37 13.28
C TYR A 599 17.58 -20.73 13.37
N PRO A 600 17.75 -19.66 14.16
CA PRO A 600 18.97 -18.86 14.18
C PRO A 600 20.18 -19.65 14.66
N ALA A 601 19.99 -20.58 15.60
CA ALA A 601 21.07 -21.44 16.11
C ALA A 601 21.59 -22.46 15.10
N GLN A 602 20.78 -22.84 14.11
CA GLN A 602 21.13 -23.85 13.09
C GLN A 602 21.66 -23.22 11.81
N THR A 603 21.12 -22.06 11.44
CA THR A 603 21.35 -21.45 10.13
C THR A 603 22.10 -20.12 10.20
N GLY A 604 22.09 -19.46 11.35
CA GLY A 604 22.87 -18.24 11.61
C GLY A 604 24.33 -18.52 11.96
N TYR A 605 25.14 -17.46 11.96
CA TYR A 605 26.52 -17.49 12.44
C TYR A 605 26.61 -16.80 13.80
N ALA A 606 26.96 -17.54 14.85
CA ALA A 606 26.91 -17.04 16.21
C ALA A 606 27.91 -15.89 16.42
N LEU A 607 27.45 -14.78 17.01
CA LEU A 607 28.26 -13.58 17.16
C LEU A 607 29.34 -13.76 18.24
N ASP A 608 29.06 -14.55 19.27
CA ASP A 608 30.06 -14.94 20.27
C ASP A 608 31.19 -15.77 19.65
N GLU A 609 30.84 -16.76 18.83
CA GLU A 609 31.79 -17.57 18.08
C GLU A 609 32.65 -16.72 17.12
N LEU A 610 32.05 -15.73 16.44
CA LEU A 610 32.80 -14.79 15.62
C LEU A 610 33.90 -14.09 16.42
N TYR A 611 33.54 -13.50 17.57
CA TYR A 611 34.50 -12.78 18.41
C TYR A 611 35.58 -13.69 18.97
N ASP A 612 35.23 -14.90 19.42
CA ASP A 612 36.19 -15.87 19.94
C ASP A 612 37.22 -16.26 18.87
N ARG A 613 36.75 -16.57 17.66
CA ARG A 613 37.62 -16.93 16.52
C ARG A 613 38.52 -15.78 16.10
N LEU A 614 37.98 -14.56 16.02
CA LEU A 614 38.77 -13.37 15.69
C LEU A 614 39.83 -13.07 16.76
N ALA A 615 39.51 -13.25 18.03
CA ALA A 615 40.47 -13.07 19.12
C ALA A 615 41.59 -14.13 19.10
N ALA A 616 41.28 -15.33 18.64
CA ALA A 616 42.22 -16.44 18.52
C ALA A 616 43.17 -16.36 17.32
N LEU A 617 42.96 -15.43 16.37
CA LEU A 617 43.79 -15.31 15.16
C LEU A 617 45.26 -14.95 15.44
N GLY A 618 45.58 -14.40 16.62
CA GLY A 618 46.92 -13.90 16.92
C GLY A 618 47.31 -12.67 16.10
N ALA A 619 46.32 -11.90 15.62
CA ALA A 619 46.52 -10.65 14.90
C ALA A 619 47.12 -9.56 15.80
N ARG A 620 47.82 -8.59 15.21
CA ARG A 620 48.24 -7.37 15.90
C ARG A 620 47.04 -6.60 16.43
N SER A 621 46.03 -6.44 15.57
CA SER A 621 44.78 -5.77 15.91
C SER A 621 43.60 -6.31 15.09
N VAL A 622 42.40 -6.20 15.64
CA VAL A 622 41.14 -6.58 15.01
C VAL A 622 40.14 -5.46 15.19
N THR A 623 39.58 -4.95 14.10
CA THR A 623 38.49 -3.97 14.11
C THR A 623 37.27 -4.59 13.44
N VAL A 624 36.13 -4.61 14.14
CA VAL A 624 34.88 -5.19 13.63
C VAL A 624 33.79 -4.12 13.59
N PHE A 625 33.11 -4.00 12.46
CA PHE A 625 31.95 -3.13 12.25
C PHE A 625 30.72 -3.99 11.95
N VAL A 626 29.66 -3.85 12.75
CA VAL A 626 28.43 -4.63 12.62
C VAL A 626 27.23 -3.70 12.42
N ASP A 627 26.77 -3.57 11.18
CA ASP A 627 25.58 -2.82 10.79
C ASP A 627 24.34 -3.72 10.67
N ALA A 628 23.86 -4.20 11.82
CA ALA A 628 22.72 -5.10 11.93
C ALA A 628 21.79 -4.76 13.10
N CYS A 629 20.49 -5.01 12.92
CA CYS A 629 19.50 -5.02 14.01
C CYS A 629 19.60 -6.35 14.76
N PHE A 630 19.47 -6.36 16.09
CA PHE A 630 19.28 -7.59 16.88
C PHE A 630 17.95 -7.59 17.64
N SER A 631 17.02 -6.75 17.18
CA SER A 631 15.72 -6.50 17.81
C SER A 631 14.63 -7.53 17.47
N GLY A 632 14.95 -8.54 16.65
CA GLY A 632 13.96 -9.48 16.08
C GLY A 632 13.07 -8.86 14.99
N ARG A 633 13.44 -7.67 14.50
CA ARG A 633 12.73 -6.93 13.45
C ARG A 633 13.70 -6.52 12.32
N ALA A 634 13.20 -6.54 11.09
CA ALA A 634 13.92 -6.08 9.90
C ALA A 634 14.12 -4.55 9.91
N ARG A 635 14.98 -4.01 9.02
CA ARG A 635 15.30 -2.57 8.94
C ARG A 635 14.08 -1.67 8.70
N ASP A 636 13.04 -2.18 8.04
CA ASP A 636 11.76 -1.49 7.79
C ASP A 636 10.77 -1.59 8.98
N GLY A 637 11.11 -2.39 10.00
CA GLY A 637 10.29 -2.63 11.19
C GLY A 637 9.40 -3.87 11.11
N ALA A 638 9.42 -4.65 10.02
CA ALA A 638 8.70 -5.92 9.93
C ALA A 638 9.24 -6.93 10.97
N ALA A 639 8.38 -7.72 11.59
CA ALA A 639 8.82 -8.78 12.50
C ALA A 639 9.53 -9.89 11.70
N MET A 640 10.74 -10.28 12.12
CA MET A 640 11.46 -11.39 11.48
C MET A 640 10.94 -12.76 11.91
N VAL A 641 10.38 -12.84 13.13
CA VAL A 641 9.68 -14.01 13.66
C VAL A 641 8.49 -13.52 14.49
N ALA A 642 7.33 -14.18 14.35
CA ALA A 642 6.13 -13.83 15.12
C ALA A 642 6.39 -13.95 16.64
N GLY A 643 6.27 -12.82 17.35
CA GLY A 643 6.48 -12.77 18.81
C GLY A 643 7.94 -12.61 19.26
N ALA A 644 8.90 -12.44 18.35
CA ALA A 644 10.26 -12.08 18.72
C ALA A 644 10.29 -10.72 19.43
N ARG A 645 10.94 -10.69 20.60
CA ARG A 645 11.28 -9.46 21.32
C ARG A 645 12.76 -9.18 21.09
N GLY A 646 13.12 -7.91 20.94
CA GLY A 646 14.52 -7.53 20.85
C GLY A 646 15.25 -7.91 22.13
N VAL A 647 16.45 -8.46 21.96
CA VAL A 647 17.31 -8.86 23.06
C VAL A 647 18.51 -7.93 23.07
N VAL A 648 18.92 -7.50 24.26
CA VAL A 648 20.21 -6.83 24.44
C VAL A 648 21.31 -7.78 24.04
N VAL A 649 21.99 -7.46 22.92
CA VAL A 649 23.23 -8.14 22.54
C VAL A 649 24.18 -8.02 23.72
N SER A 650 24.47 -9.13 24.37
CA SER A 650 25.37 -9.12 25.51
C SER A 650 26.78 -8.81 25.02
N LEU A 651 27.22 -7.57 25.28
CA LEU A 651 28.63 -7.15 25.15
C LEU A 651 29.51 -7.75 26.26
N GLU A 652 29.04 -8.76 26.99
CA GLU A 652 29.77 -9.43 28.07
C GLU A 652 30.73 -10.53 27.57
N ASN A 653 30.90 -10.70 26.26
CA ASN A 653 31.83 -11.69 25.71
C ASN A 653 33.29 -11.42 26.17
N PRO A 654 33.97 -12.37 26.85
CA PRO A 654 35.37 -12.24 27.24
C PRO A 654 36.35 -11.98 26.08
N ALA A 655 36.09 -12.43 24.85
CA ALA A 655 36.92 -12.13 23.68
C ALA A 655 36.94 -10.62 23.35
N LEU A 656 35.85 -9.89 23.63
CA LEU A 656 35.79 -8.43 23.50
C LEU A 656 36.69 -7.71 24.54
N ARG A 657 37.20 -8.47 25.51
CA ARG A 657 38.20 -8.02 26.49
C ARG A 657 39.63 -8.28 26.04
N ALA A 658 39.87 -8.82 24.84
CA ALA A 658 41.20 -8.86 24.25
C ALA A 658 41.70 -7.42 24.00
N LYS A 659 42.97 -7.12 24.32
CA LYS A 659 43.54 -5.78 24.11
C LYS A 659 43.54 -5.37 22.63
N SER A 660 43.64 -6.33 21.72
CA SER A 660 43.77 -6.11 20.28
C SER A 660 42.43 -5.91 19.55
N MET A 661 41.28 -6.06 20.21
CA MET A 661 39.97 -6.04 19.55
C MET A 661 39.19 -4.74 19.83
N SER A 662 38.62 -4.18 18.76
CA SER A 662 37.67 -3.07 18.83
C SER A 662 36.42 -3.40 18.01
N VAL A 663 35.24 -3.25 18.60
CA VAL A 663 33.97 -3.57 17.95
C VAL A 663 33.05 -2.36 17.99
N PHE A 664 32.44 -2.05 16.84
CA PHE A 664 31.43 -1.02 16.65
C PHE A 664 30.15 -1.68 16.16
N SER A 665 29.04 -1.44 16.85
CA SER A 665 27.72 -1.94 16.46
C SER A 665 26.75 -0.78 16.18
N ALA A 666 25.86 -0.98 15.22
CA ALA A 666 24.95 0.06 14.76
C ALA A 666 23.85 0.43 15.76
N ALA A 667 23.43 -0.48 16.62
CA ALA A 667 22.31 -0.29 17.54
C ALA A 667 22.51 -1.09 18.85
N ARG A 668 22.01 -0.54 19.97
CA ARG A 668 21.93 -1.25 21.27
C ARG A 668 20.59 -1.95 21.40
N GLY A 669 20.56 -3.04 22.15
CA GLY A 669 19.29 -3.55 22.65
C GLY A 669 18.33 -4.00 21.55
N ASP A 670 17.09 -3.55 21.68
CA ASP A 670 15.98 -3.75 20.76
C ASP A 670 15.84 -2.62 19.71
N GLN A 671 16.82 -1.73 19.58
CA GLN A 671 16.80 -0.66 18.58
C GLN A 671 17.08 -1.19 17.16
N LEU A 672 16.56 -0.48 16.16
CA LEU A 672 16.78 -0.78 14.74
C LEU A 672 18.07 -0.12 14.23
N ALA A 673 18.81 -0.83 13.39
CA ALA A 673 19.79 -0.26 12.47
C ALA A 673 19.05 0.26 11.22
N ASN A 674 18.77 1.57 11.18
CA ASN A 674 17.89 2.16 10.18
C ASN A 674 18.63 2.44 8.86
N SER A 675 17.92 2.34 7.74
CA SER A 675 18.38 2.88 6.46
C SER A 675 18.17 4.39 6.40
N TRP A 676 19.04 5.09 5.67
CA TRP A 676 18.92 6.52 5.40
C TRP A 676 18.92 6.80 3.89
N PRO A 677 17.73 6.85 3.26
CA PRO A 677 17.62 7.01 1.81
C PRO A 677 18.32 8.27 1.27
N GLU A 678 18.25 9.40 1.96
CA GLU A 678 18.90 10.66 1.55
C GLU A 678 20.43 10.56 1.60
N GLY A 679 20.96 9.78 2.53
CA GLY A 679 22.39 9.47 2.62
C GLY A 679 22.83 8.35 1.69
N GLN A 680 21.89 7.64 1.05
CA GLN A 680 22.08 6.42 0.26
C GLN A 680 22.83 5.29 1.00
N HIS A 681 22.76 5.25 2.33
CA HIS A 681 23.44 4.27 3.18
C HIS A 681 22.61 3.91 4.42
N GLY A 682 22.97 2.84 5.14
CA GLY A 682 22.57 2.70 6.55
C GLY A 682 23.00 3.91 7.39
N VAL A 683 22.21 4.32 8.39
CA VAL A 683 22.55 5.48 9.24
C VAL A 683 23.92 5.31 9.90
N PHE A 684 24.20 4.11 10.41
CA PHE A 684 25.51 3.78 11.00
C PHE A 684 26.61 3.80 9.95
N THR A 685 26.39 3.13 8.82
CA THR A 685 27.38 3.05 7.73
C THR A 685 27.73 4.43 7.19
N TYR A 686 26.75 5.31 6.98
CA TYR A 686 27.01 6.70 6.57
C TYR A 686 27.93 7.42 7.55
N ALA A 687 27.62 7.36 8.86
CA ALA A 687 28.41 8.00 9.89
C ALA A 687 29.83 7.40 9.98
N LEU A 688 29.95 6.08 9.86
CA LEU A 688 31.23 5.37 9.82
C LEU A 688 32.10 5.85 8.64
N LEU A 689 31.55 5.87 7.43
CA LEU A 689 32.27 6.30 6.22
C LEU A 689 32.68 7.79 6.32
N ALA A 690 31.78 8.66 6.77
CA ALA A 690 32.09 10.07 7.01
C ALA A 690 33.22 10.24 8.06
N GLY A 691 33.17 9.48 9.14
CA GLY A 691 34.20 9.45 10.17
C GLY A 691 35.56 9.04 9.60
N LEU A 692 35.62 7.89 8.92
CA LEU A 692 36.83 7.36 8.26
C LEU A 692 37.38 8.27 7.17
N ARG A 693 36.55 9.12 6.56
CA ARG A 693 36.98 10.12 5.58
C ARG A 693 37.72 11.31 6.23
N GLY A 694 37.69 11.43 7.55
CA GLY A 694 38.38 12.47 8.31
C GLY A 694 37.48 13.26 9.26
N ALA A 695 36.15 13.10 9.21
CA ALA A 695 35.27 13.84 10.11
C ALA A 695 35.41 13.41 11.57
N ALA A 696 36.01 12.24 11.82
CA ALA A 696 36.31 11.75 13.16
C ALA A 696 37.65 12.25 13.72
N ASP A 697 38.56 12.79 12.90
CA ASP A 697 39.88 13.30 13.34
C ASP A 697 39.70 14.61 14.13
N ALA A 698 39.46 14.47 15.43
CA ALA A 698 39.06 15.56 16.31
C ALA A 698 40.25 16.38 16.80
N ASN A 699 41.43 15.76 16.90
CA ASN A 699 42.67 16.43 17.29
C ASN A 699 43.48 16.95 16.07
N HIS A 700 43.05 16.62 14.85
CA HIS A 700 43.67 17.02 13.58
C HIS A 700 45.10 16.51 13.40
N ASP A 701 45.41 15.34 13.97
CA ASP A 701 46.74 14.71 13.85
C ASP A 701 46.89 13.83 12.59
N GLY A 702 45.84 13.71 11.78
CA GLY A 702 45.82 12.91 10.56
C GLY A 702 45.63 11.42 10.79
N THR A 703 45.43 10.99 12.04
CA THR A 703 45.11 9.63 12.46
C THR A 703 43.71 9.60 13.06
N ILE A 704 42.94 8.55 12.76
CA ILE A 704 41.65 8.34 13.41
C ILE A 704 41.82 7.21 14.41
N SER A 705 41.79 7.54 15.70
CA SER A 705 41.79 6.54 16.77
C SER A 705 40.41 5.88 16.93
N ALA A 706 40.37 4.74 17.62
CA ALA A 706 39.12 4.05 17.90
C ALA A 706 38.18 4.90 18.77
N ALA A 707 38.73 5.65 19.73
CA ALA A 707 38.00 6.58 20.59
C ALA A 707 37.35 7.71 19.79
N GLU A 708 38.10 8.31 18.86
CA GLU A 708 37.64 9.40 18.01
C GLU A 708 36.52 8.94 17.08
N LEU A 709 36.72 7.80 16.42
CA LEU A 709 35.69 7.22 15.57
C LEU A 709 34.43 6.87 16.37
N ALA A 710 34.59 6.31 17.57
CA ALA A 710 33.46 5.99 18.45
C ALA A 710 32.71 7.24 18.91
N ALA A 711 33.43 8.29 19.32
CA ALA A 711 32.84 9.56 19.75
C ALA A 711 32.11 10.27 18.61
N TYR A 712 32.64 10.21 17.39
CA TYR A 712 31.99 10.72 16.19
C TYR A 712 30.69 9.95 15.90
N ILE A 713 30.77 8.62 15.81
CA ILE A 713 29.62 7.75 15.51
C ILE A 713 28.53 7.90 16.58
N ALA A 714 28.88 7.91 17.87
CA ALA A 714 27.95 8.08 18.98
C ALA A 714 27.21 9.42 18.97
N ARG A 715 27.78 10.44 18.32
CA ARG A 715 27.15 11.75 18.16
C ARG A 715 26.29 11.83 16.89
N GLU A 716 26.80 11.36 15.75
CA GLU A 716 26.15 11.57 14.45
C GLU A 716 25.04 10.56 14.15
N VAL A 717 25.14 9.32 14.65
CA VAL A 717 24.10 8.30 14.41
C VAL A 717 22.76 8.69 15.06
N PRO A 718 22.67 9.04 16.36
CA PRO A 718 21.40 9.46 16.95
C PRO A 718 20.83 10.72 16.30
N ARG A 719 21.69 11.69 15.94
CA ARG A 719 21.28 12.92 15.25
C ARG A 719 20.67 12.63 13.89
N THR A 720 21.27 11.73 13.13
CA THR A 720 20.79 11.37 11.79
C THR A 720 19.52 10.53 11.87
N ALA A 721 19.44 9.57 12.80
CA ALA A 721 18.23 8.80 13.06
C ALA A 721 17.05 9.70 13.46
N ALA A 722 17.29 10.70 14.32
CA ALA A 722 16.25 11.65 14.73
C ALA A 722 15.70 12.48 13.55
N ARG A 723 16.49 12.73 12.49
CA ARG A 723 16.04 13.46 11.29
C ARG A 723 15.06 12.67 10.43
N ILE A 724 15.00 11.36 10.61
CA ILE A 724 14.06 10.46 9.93
C ILE A 724 13.01 9.91 10.91
N ASP A 725 12.81 10.60 12.05
CA ASP A 725 11.88 10.21 13.12
C ASP A 725 12.11 8.79 13.65
N ARG A 726 13.38 8.37 13.77
CA ARG A 726 13.81 7.08 14.30
C ARG A 726 14.78 7.24 15.46
N GLU A 727 14.91 6.18 16.25
CA GLU A 727 15.94 6.04 17.29
C GLU A 727 16.99 5.03 16.85
N GLN A 728 18.25 5.37 17.08
CA GLN A 728 19.38 4.47 16.90
C GLN A 728 20.56 4.96 17.74
N THR A 729 21.04 4.10 18.63
CA THR A 729 22.20 4.40 19.48
C THR A 729 23.28 3.36 19.22
N PRO A 730 24.47 3.73 18.73
CA PRO A 730 25.53 2.77 18.45
C PRO A 730 26.25 2.33 19.73
N GLU A 731 26.95 1.19 19.68
CA GLU A 731 27.84 0.73 20.76
C GLU A 731 29.28 0.61 20.27
N PHE A 732 30.19 0.77 21.23
CA PHE A 732 31.61 0.63 21.01
C PHE A 732 32.23 -0.10 22.19
N VAL A 733 33.04 -1.11 21.90
CA VAL A 733 33.82 -1.85 22.88
C VAL A 733 35.27 -1.92 22.41
N SER A 734 36.19 -1.48 23.25
CA SER A 734 37.63 -1.64 23.04
C SER A 734 38.36 -1.56 24.38
N ARG A 735 39.47 -2.29 24.52
CA ARG A 735 40.43 -2.12 25.62
C ARG A 735 41.62 -1.24 25.26
N ASP A 736 41.74 -0.86 24.01
CA ASP A 736 42.73 0.11 23.53
C ASP A 736 42.01 1.16 22.67
N PRO A 737 41.30 2.11 23.30
CA PRO A 737 40.56 3.13 22.57
C PRO A 737 41.48 4.16 21.90
N ALA A 738 42.73 4.30 22.35
CA ALA A 738 43.71 5.21 21.75
C ALA A 738 44.35 4.65 20.47
N ARG A 739 44.15 3.36 20.17
CA ARG A 739 44.68 2.70 18.97
C ARG A 739 44.20 3.40 17.69
N ALA A 740 45.14 3.64 16.77
CA ALA A 740 44.86 4.08 15.42
C ALA A 740 44.04 3.02 14.65
N VAL A 741 42.89 3.43 14.10
CA VAL A 741 42.07 2.62 13.19
C VAL A 741 42.54 2.83 11.75
N VAL A 742 42.74 4.09 11.34
CA VAL A 742 43.28 4.47 10.04
C VAL A 742 44.20 5.69 10.17
N ILE A 743 45.16 5.83 9.26
CA ILE A 743 46.08 6.97 9.16
C ILE A 743 45.86 7.58 7.79
N LEU A 744 45.39 8.83 7.73
CA LEU A 744 44.99 9.49 6.50
C LEU A 744 46.15 10.21 5.79
N LYS A 745 47.24 10.53 6.51
CA LYS A 745 48.40 11.27 6.00
C LYS A 745 49.71 10.72 6.54
#